data_AF-A0A7W0NRP1-F1
#
_entry.id   AF-A0A7W0NRP1-F1
#
_cell.length_a   1.000
_cell.length_b   1.000
_cell.length_c   1.000
_cell.angle_alpha   90.00
_cell.angle_beta   90.00
_cell.angle_gamma   90.00
#
_symmetry.space_group_name_H-M   'P 1'
#
loop_
_entity.id
_entity.type
_entity.pdbx_description
1 polymer ?
#
loop_
_entity_poly.entity_id
_entity_poly.type
_entity_poly.pdbx_seq_one_letter_code
_entity_poly.pdbx_strand_id
1 'polypeptide(L)'
;MPAPRTVLGFHPTDDKTIADWGQITSYFSKLDSASNRVSVKEIGKTTLGKPLIVAFISSSENIRNLDRHRRTSAKLADPRTIKDAAELETLVKSGKTIVAISCSIHSTEIVASQMSMNLAYELATANDDETKEILDNTILLLIPSSNPDGIDIVANWYRKTLGTKSEGTSPPELYHHYAGHDNNRDWFMMNLAETQSVTKLFWQEWFPQVVYDVHQMGQTGARFVIPPFFDPPNPRIPPTILREVGLVGYKMAADLQAKNIAGVATNTTFDTWWHGGFRSAPYYHNSIGILSEAASADLMSPVTITREQLQRNRPARGLASPLATDTAHPDAWRGGVWRPRDIAEIEMIASRALLSLAAKYRTRYLRNFYDLNNANLKPDLSVPQAYVVMAGQPRSENVARFLEILMWQGIQVYEMRNELWVKHSKTEDFHEIPLGSFLVFLNQPQKNNVLSLFERQVYPNRVNEKGEGEPPYDVTGWTLPLQMGVETYEIWEIRELEKYRETLKPVASANQARAVLNLRQSGTPFPKLSNPLKTNPRIGLYKPFTSSMDEGWTRLVFDTHQIPYRSVTNEDFRAGRLDHDVIILPADSENIIFNGLNAQRYPAEFAGGIGDAGVENLKKFVERGGKLICFDDSCELVIKRFGLPLRNVLSGLPRNQFYNPGS
;
A
#
# COMPACT_ATOMS: atom_id res chain seq x y z
N MET A 1 25.84 10.31 20.60
CA MET A 1 24.49 10.21 20.02
C MET A 1 23.54 9.71 21.10
N PRO A 2 22.32 10.28 21.25
CA PRO A 2 21.38 9.82 22.26
C PRO A 2 20.91 8.41 21.92
N ALA A 3 21.17 7.43 22.78
CA ALA A 3 20.61 6.09 22.62
C ALA A 3 19.09 6.12 22.85
N PRO A 4 18.28 5.33 22.13
CA PRO A 4 16.82 5.29 22.30
C PRO A 4 16.39 5.14 23.76
N ARG A 5 17.02 4.23 24.51
CA ARG A 5 16.73 4.04 25.95
C ARG A 5 16.92 5.28 26.80
N THR A 6 17.91 6.11 26.50
CA THR A 6 18.15 7.35 27.27
C THR A 6 17.04 8.38 27.01
N VAL A 7 16.40 8.32 25.84
CA VAL A 7 15.32 9.24 25.46
C VAL A 7 13.96 8.74 25.91
N LEU A 8 13.70 7.44 25.77
CA LEU A 8 12.39 6.82 26.00
C LEU A 8 12.22 6.27 27.42
N GLY A 9 13.32 5.97 28.12
CA GLY A 9 13.32 5.28 29.41
C GLY A 9 13.30 3.75 29.32
N PHE A 10 13.11 3.19 28.14
CA PHE A 10 13.12 1.75 27.84
C PHE A 10 13.83 1.49 26.49
N HIS A 11 14.35 0.29 26.25
CA HIS A 11 14.84 -0.01 24.90
C HIS A 11 13.65 -0.25 23.99
N PRO A 12 13.61 0.35 22.78
CA PRO A 12 12.59 -0.01 21.80
C PRO A 12 12.60 -1.53 21.61
N THR A 13 11.40 -2.11 21.55
CA THR A 13 11.13 -3.54 21.42
C THR A 13 11.32 -4.40 22.68
N ASP A 14 11.56 -3.78 23.84
CA ASP A 14 11.39 -4.44 25.13
C ASP A 14 9.93 -4.87 25.34
N ASP A 15 9.74 -6.07 25.89
CA ASP A 15 8.42 -6.61 26.21
C ASP A 15 7.60 -5.60 27.02
N LYS A 16 6.34 -5.43 26.64
CA LYS A 16 5.36 -4.57 27.33
C LYS A 16 5.69 -3.09 27.34
N THR A 17 6.59 -2.64 26.45
CA THR A 17 6.88 -1.22 26.23
C THR A 17 6.49 -0.81 24.82
N ILE A 18 5.99 0.42 24.67
CA ILE A 18 5.55 0.95 23.38
C ILE A 18 5.77 2.46 23.30
N ALA A 19 6.47 2.92 22.26
CA ALA A 19 6.56 4.32 21.92
C ALA A 19 5.38 4.72 21.02
N ASP A 20 4.72 5.82 21.37
CA ASP A 20 3.74 6.48 20.50
C ASP A 20 4.44 7.34 19.44
N TRP A 21 3.68 7.93 18.52
CA TRP A 21 4.24 8.72 17.43
C TRP A 21 4.97 9.96 17.93
N GLY A 22 4.49 10.58 19.00
CA GLY A 22 5.15 11.73 19.63
C GLY A 22 6.55 11.37 20.16
N GLN A 23 6.67 10.21 20.81
CA GLN A 23 7.95 9.68 21.30
C GLN A 23 8.89 9.29 20.17
N ILE A 24 8.39 8.63 19.12
CA ILE A 24 9.17 8.25 17.93
C ILE A 24 9.73 9.50 17.24
N THR A 25 8.87 10.47 16.90
CA THR A 25 9.29 11.70 16.21
C THR A 25 10.23 12.55 17.06
N SER A 26 9.99 12.65 18.37
CA SER A 26 10.90 13.30 19.32
C SER A 26 12.28 12.64 19.33
N TYR A 27 12.34 11.30 19.32
CA TYR A 27 13.61 10.58 19.24
C TYR A 27 14.34 10.87 17.91
N PHE A 28 13.66 10.76 16.77
CA PHE A 28 14.26 11.06 15.46
C PHE A 28 14.77 12.51 15.36
N SER A 29 14.03 13.48 15.91
CA SER A 29 14.47 14.88 15.97
C SER A 29 15.75 15.07 16.82
N LYS A 30 15.84 14.38 17.97
CA LYS A 30 17.06 14.39 18.81
C LYS A 30 18.24 13.71 18.11
N LEU A 31 17.99 12.63 17.37
CA LEU A 31 19.02 11.93 16.62
C LEU A 31 19.56 12.78 15.46
N ASP A 32 18.67 13.43 14.70
CA ASP A 32 19.00 14.41 13.65
C ASP A 32 19.90 15.53 14.20
N SER A 33 19.50 16.13 15.32
CA SER A 33 20.26 17.23 15.96
C SER A 33 21.65 16.80 16.44
N ALA A 34 21.84 15.52 16.78
CA ALA A 34 23.09 15.02 17.32
C ALA A 34 24.02 14.45 16.23
N SER A 35 23.48 13.90 15.14
CA SER A 35 24.22 13.09 14.17
C SER A 35 24.45 13.80 12.85
N ASN A 36 25.68 13.82 12.36
CA ASN A 36 25.99 14.28 11.00
C ASN A 36 25.70 13.21 9.92
N ARG A 37 25.18 12.04 10.30
CA ARG A 37 24.79 10.93 9.41
C ARG A 37 23.27 10.84 9.19
N VAL A 38 22.50 11.67 9.89
CA VAL A 38 21.03 11.63 9.88
C VAL A 38 20.52 13.02 9.49
N SER A 39 19.45 13.07 8.69
CA SER A 39 18.70 14.28 8.37
C SER A 39 17.22 13.93 8.35
N VAL A 40 16.41 14.53 9.21
CA VAL A 40 14.96 14.22 9.28
C VAL A 40 14.17 15.31 8.57
N LYS A 41 13.17 14.91 7.78
CA LYS A 41 12.26 15.82 7.06
C LYS A 41 10.81 15.38 7.22
N GLU A 42 9.92 16.37 7.34
CA GLU A 42 8.48 16.16 7.14
C GLU A 42 8.22 16.08 5.63
N ILE A 43 7.53 15.02 5.19
CA ILE A 43 7.18 14.77 3.78
C ILE A 43 5.72 15.07 3.47
N GLY A 44 4.92 15.31 4.50
CA GLY A 44 3.49 15.60 4.40
C GLY A 44 2.80 15.45 5.75
N LYS A 45 1.48 15.48 5.71
CA LYS A 45 0.64 15.26 6.89
C LYS A 45 -0.32 14.10 6.64
N THR A 46 -0.63 13.38 7.71
CA THR A 46 -1.64 12.33 7.70
C THR A 46 -3.05 12.90 7.52
N THR A 47 -4.01 12.01 7.32
CA THR A 47 -5.44 12.32 7.26
C THR A 47 -5.92 13.10 8.50
N LEU A 48 -5.38 12.81 9.69
CA LEU A 48 -5.69 13.56 10.93
C LEU A 48 -4.68 14.68 11.26
N GLY A 49 -3.78 15.00 10.31
CA GLY A 49 -2.90 16.16 10.40
C GLY A 49 -1.59 15.94 11.16
N LYS A 50 -1.21 14.70 11.51
CA LYS A 50 0.10 14.41 12.11
C LYS A 50 1.22 14.56 11.08
N PRO A 51 2.43 14.98 11.49
CA PRO A 51 3.56 15.04 10.58
C PRO A 51 3.97 13.62 10.17
N LEU A 52 4.05 13.38 8.87
CA LEU A 52 4.65 12.20 8.28
C LEU A 52 6.13 12.50 8.02
N ILE A 53 7.05 11.72 8.58
CA ILE A 53 8.49 11.98 8.52
C ILE A 53 9.26 10.90 7.77
N VAL A 54 10.40 11.32 7.21
CA VAL A 54 11.45 10.44 6.70
C VAL A 54 12.78 10.81 7.35
N ALA A 55 13.58 9.81 7.73
CA ALA A 55 14.96 9.97 8.15
C ALA A 55 15.89 9.55 7.01
N PHE A 56 16.64 10.51 6.47
CA PHE A 56 17.74 10.25 5.55
C PHE A 56 18.96 9.82 6.34
N ILE A 57 19.48 8.61 6.09
CA ILE A 57 20.62 8.04 6.81
C ILE A 57 21.69 7.62 5.81
N SER A 58 22.90 8.18 5.94
CA SER A 58 24.02 7.94 5.03
C SER A 58 25.34 8.46 5.65
N SER A 59 26.45 8.37 4.92
CA SER A 59 27.71 8.97 5.36
C SER A 59 27.56 10.48 5.51
N SER A 60 28.43 11.08 6.33
CA SER A 60 28.35 12.52 6.61
C SER A 60 28.58 13.38 5.37
N GLU A 61 29.35 12.89 4.41
CA GLU A 61 29.53 13.53 3.11
C GLU A 61 28.26 13.43 2.26
N ASN A 62 27.64 12.26 2.18
CA ASN A 62 26.41 12.06 1.41
C ASN A 62 25.26 12.91 1.97
N ILE A 63 25.11 13.01 3.30
CA ILE A 63 24.09 13.84 3.96
C ILE A 63 24.28 15.33 3.62
N ARG A 64 25.52 15.84 3.61
CA ARG A 64 25.79 17.22 3.18
C ARG A 64 25.47 17.48 1.70
N ASN A 65 25.41 16.43 0.89
CA ASN A 65 25.24 16.50 -0.56
C ASN A 65 23.90 15.89 -1.03
N LEU A 66 22.88 15.79 -0.17
CA LEU A 66 21.60 15.14 -0.48
C LEU A 66 20.98 15.65 -1.79
N ASP A 67 20.96 16.96 -2.03
CA ASP A 67 20.40 17.53 -3.26
C ASP A 67 21.13 17.08 -4.54
N ARG A 68 22.45 16.89 -4.47
CA ARG A 68 23.23 16.36 -5.60
C ARG A 68 22.80 14.92 -5.88
N HIS A 69 22.71 14.09 -4.85
CA HIS A 69 22.32 12.68 -4.99
C HIS A 69 20.87 12.52 -5.46
N ARG A 70 19.96 13.36 -4.97
CA ARG A 70 18.57 13.46 -5.44
C ARG A 70 18.51 13.75 -6.94
N ARG A 71 19.25 14.76 -7.42
CA ARG A 71 19.32 15.10 -8.86
C ARG A 71 19.96 13.99 -9.70
N THR A 72 20.97 13.30 -9.18
CA THR A 72 21.55 12.12 -9.85
C THR A 72 20.50 11.03 -10.03
N SER A 73 19.74 10.69 -8.98
CA SER A 73 18.67 9.68 -9.05
C SER A 73 17.58 10.08 -10.06
N ALA A 74 17.15 11.35 -10.04
CA ALA A 74 16.18 11.87 -10.99
C ALA A 74 16.65 11.80 -12.45
N LYS A 75 17.94 12.07 -12.73
CA LYS A 75 18.51 11.89 -14.07
C LYS A 75 18.51 10.42 -14.53
N LEU A 76 18.78 9.49 -13.62
CA LEU A 76 18.74 8.06 -13.93
C LEU A 76 17.30 7.56 -14.14
N ALA A 77 16.31 8.20 -13.51
CA ALA A 77 14.89 7.92 -13.72
C ALA A 77 14.38 8.42 -15.08
N ASP A 78 14.98 9.48 -15.64
CA ASP A 78 14.66 9.99 -16.99
C ASP A 78 15.91 10.04 -17.89
N PRO A 79 16.19 8.94 -18.63
CA PRO A 79 17.32 8.83 -19.54
C PRO A 79 17.43 9.93 -20.60
N ARG A 80 16.33 10.60 -20.95
CA ARG A 80 16.32 11.69 -21.94
C ARG A 80 17.13 12.91 -21.47
N THR A 81 17.40 12.99 -20.17
CA THR A 81 18.15 14.10 -19.55
C THR A 81 19.67 13.88 -19.55
N ILE A 82 20.13 12.67 -19.92
CA ILE A 82 21.54 12.31 -19.97
C ILE A 82 22.06 12.50 -21.40
N LYS A 83 23.16 13.24 -21.55
CA LYS A 83 23.66 13.69 -22.85
C LYS A 83 24.35 12.58 -23.65
N ASP A 84 25.16 11.79 -22.97
CA ASP A 84 26.00 10.76 -23.59
C ASP A 84 26.37 9.66 -22.58
N ALA A 85 27.03 8.62 -23.09
CA ALA A 85 27.48 7.49 -22.28
C ALA A 85 28.50 7.89 -21.21
N ALA A 86 29.33 8.91 -21.42
CA ALA A 86 30.33 9.33 -20.45
C ALA A 86 29.69 10.01 -19.22
N GLU A 87 28.63 10.80 -19.43
CA GLU A 87 27.81 11.33 -18.34
C GLU A 87 27.15 10.18 -17.56
N LEU A 88 26.56 9.19 -18.25
CA LEU A 88 25.96 8.01 -17.61
C LEU A 88 26.98 7.28 -16.72
N GLU A 89 28.15 6.94 -17.25
CA GLU A 89 29.19 6.23 -16.49
C GLU A 89 29.64 7.05 -15.28
N THR A 90 29.71 8.38 -15.40
CA THR A 90 30.03 9.27 -14.28
C THR A 90 28.95 9.22 -13.20
N LEU A 91 27.68 9.29 -13.59
CA LEU A 91 26.53 9.21 -12.67
C LEU A 91 26.44 7.85 -11.99
N VAL A 92 26.64 6.75 -12.72
CA VAL A 92 26.64 5.38 -12.16
C VAL A 92 27.83 5.17 -11.23
N LYS A 93 29.02 5.66 -11.57
CA LYS A 93 30.22 5.51 -10.73
C LYS A 93 30.15 6.32 -9.44
N SER A 94 29.59 7.53 -9.47
CA SER A 94 29.55 8.45 -8.32
C SER A 94 28.24 8.44 -7.53
N GLY A 95 27.14 8.00 -8.14
CA GLY A 95 25.80 7.96 -7.54
C GLY A 95 25.70 7.03 -6.35
N LYS A 96 24.61 7.09 -5.60
CA LYS A 96 24.36 6.25 -4.41
C LYS A 96 23.06 5.49 -4.63
N THR A 97 23.01 4.23 -4.20
CA THR A 97 21.74 3.48 -4.24
C THR A 97 20.79 4.14 -3.25
N ILE A 98 19.63 4.57 -3.73
CA ILE A 98 18.56 5.10 -2.91
C ILE A 98 17.70 3.92 -2.45
N VAL A 99 17.68 3.67 -1.14
CA VAL A 99 16.93 2.56 -0.52
C VAL A 99 15.87 3.17 0.39
N ALA A 100 14.61 2.79 0.23
CA ALA A 100 13.55 3.17 1.15
C ALA A 100 13.12 1.97 2.02
N ILE A 101 12.98 2.18 3.33
CA ILE A 101 12.41 1.20 4.25
C ILE A 101 11.22 1.87 4.94
N SER A 102 10.03 1.31 4.78
CA SER A 102 8.80 1.75 5.44
C SER A 102 8.36 0.71 6.44
N CYS A 103 8.04 1.16 7.65
CA CYS A 103 7.65 0.30 8.76
C CYS A 103 6.17 0.45 9.07
N SER A 104 5.53 -0.62 9.56
CA SER A 104 4.23 -0.56 10.26
C SER A 104 3.18 0.33 9.57
N ILE A 105 2.97 0.15 8.25
CA ILE A 105 1.83 0.77 7.55
C ILE A 105 0.53 0.27 8.16
N HIS A 106 0.46 -1.03 8.48
CA HIS A 106 -0.54 -1.59 9.38
C HIS A 106 -0.08 -1.35 10.82
N SER A 107 -0.73 -0.44 11.54
CA SER A 107 -0.22 0.00 12.85
C SER A 107 -0.32 -1.06 13.95
N THR A 108 -1.14 -2.10 13.78
CA THR A 108 -1.16 -3.27 14.67
C THR A 108 0.08 -4.15 14.51
N GLU A 109 0.82 -4.00 13.42
CA GLU A 109 2.11 -4.66 13.15
C GLU A 109 3.24 -3.76 13.67
N ILE A 110 3.15 -3.46 14.96
CA ILE A 110 3.77 -2.29 15.57
C ILE A 110 5.30 -2.38 15.72
N VAL A 111 5.88 -3.58 15.71
CA VAL A 111 7.28 -3.78 16.09
C VAL A 111 8.24 -3.04 15.17
N ALA A 112 8.01 -3.04 13.86
CA ALA A 112 8.87 -2.37 12.89
C ALA A 112 9.03 -0.87 13.18
N SER A 113 7.95 -0.18 13.58
CA SER A 113 8.02 1.23 13.98
C SER A 113 8.93 1.47 15.18
N GLN A 114 8.95 0.55 16.14
CA GLN A 114 9.82 0.60 17.31
C GLN A 114 11.26 0.25 16.93
N MET A 115 11.44 -0.79 16.12
CA MET A 115 12.72 -1.26 15.56
C MET A 115 13.42 -0.15 14.76
N SER A 116 12.66 0.67 14.02
CA SER A 116 13.23 1.76 13.20
C SER A 116 14.14 2.71 14.00
N MET A 117 13.85 2.93 15.29
CA MET A 117 14.68 3.75 16.18
C MET A 117 16.02 3.08 16.49
N ASN A 118 16.03 1.75 16.63
CA ASN A 118 17.24 0.94 16.83
C ASN A 118 18.08 0.91 15.54
N LEU A 119 17.46 0.70 14.38
CA LEU A 119 18.14 0.73 13.08
C LEU A 119 18.82 2.09 12.84
N ALA A 120 18.09 3.18 13.07
CA ALA A 120 18.62 4.52 12.91
C ALA A 120 19.78 4.81 13.87
N TYR A 121 19.66 4.37 15.13
CA TYR A 121 20.72 4.52 16.13
C TYR A 121 21.99 3.77 15.72
N GLU A 122 21.85 2.52 15.28
CA GLU A 122 22.97 1.67 14.90
C GLU A 122 23.73 2.29 13.73
N LEU A 123 23.04 2.64 12.64
CA LEU A 123 23.67 3.27 11.47
C LEU A 123 24.30 4.64 11.79
N ALA A 124 23.71 5.40 12.72
CA ALA A 124 24.27 6.67 13.16
C ALA A 124 25.54 6.54 14.02
N THR A 125 25.75 5.39 14.69
CA THR A 125 26.80 5.24 15.72
C THR A 125 27.88 4.21 15.41
N ALA A 126 27.54 3.15 14.70
CA ALA A 126 28.47 2.07 14.39
C ALA A 126 29.56 2.52 13.40
N ASN A 127 30.76 1.95 13.56
CA ASN A 127 31.96 2.31 12.80
C ASN A 127 32.71 1.10 12.25
N ASP A 128 32.09 -0.08 12.29
CA ASP A 128 32.57 -1.26 11.58
C ASP A 128 32.59 -1.03 10.06
N ASP A 129 33.39 -1.82 9.36
CA ASP A 129 33.65 -1.63 7.94
C ASP A 129 32.40 -1.85 7.08
N GLU A 130 31.53 -2.78 7.45
CA GLU A 130 30.27 -3.02 6.75
C GLU A 130 29.34 -1.80 6.88
N THR A 131 29.16 -1.26 8.10
CA THR A 131 28.35 -0.05 8.29
C THR A 131 28.90 1.14 7.49
N LYS A 132 30.22 1.32 7.46
CA LYS A 132 30.83 2.40 6.64
C LYS A 132 30.59 2.17 5.14
N GLU A 133 30.77 0.95 4.65
CA GLU A 133 30.49 0.60 3.24
C GLU A 133 29.03 0.89 2.89
N ILE A 134 28.09 0.52 3.76
CA ILE A 134 26.66 0.80 3.61
C ILE A 134 26.44 2.31 3.49
N LEU A 135 26.91 3.08 4.47
CA LEU A 135 26.69 4.53 4.54
C LEU A 135 27.35 5.28 3.38
N ASP A 136 28.51 4.82 2.92
CA ASP A 136 29.23 5.47 1.83
C ASP A 136 28.59 5.20 0.47
N ASN A 137 27.87 4.10 0.30
CA ASN A 137 27.31 3.67 -0.99
C ASN A 137 25.78 3.79 -1.11
N THR A 138 25.08 4.00 0.00
CA THR A 138 23.61 4.09 0.02
C THR A 138 23.12 5.37 0.68
N ILE A 139 21.90 5.78 0.32
CA ILE A 139 21.11 6.75 1.08
C ILE A 139 19.83 6.03 1.48
N LEU A 140 19.68 5.77 2.77
CA LEU A 140 18.48 5.17 3.33
C LEU A 140 17.43 6.26 3.58
N LEU A 141 16.24 6.06 3.05
CA LEU A 141 15.00 6.78 3.34
C LEU A 141 14.19 5.92 4.31
N LEU A 142 14.41 6.11 5.61
CA LEU A 142 13.70 5.36 6.64
C LEU A 142 12.41 6.10 7.02
N ILE A 143 11.25 5.47 6.78
CA ILE A 143 9.93 5.96 7.16
C ILE A 143 9.48 5.16 8.39
N PRO A 144 9.54 5.75 9.62
CA PRO A 144 9.25 5.01 10.86
C PRO A 144 7.82 4.48 10.94
N SER A 145 6.88 5.17 10.29
CA SER A 145 5.58 4.62 9.95
C SER A 145 4.95 5.39 8.80
N SER A 146 4.32 4.65 7.86
CA SER A 146 3.44 5.25 6.84
C SER A 146 2.00 5.45 7.34
N ASN A 147 1.70 5.11 8.60
CA ASN A 147 0.42 5.40 9.26
C ASN A 147 0.62 5.91 10.71
N PRO A 148 1.16 7.14 10.89
CA PRO A 148 1.37 7.75 12.20
C PRO A 148 0.14 7.82 13.11
N ASP A 149 -1.05 8.08 12.53
CA ASP A 149 -2.29 8.18 13.30
C ASP A 149 -2.61 6.85 14.00
N GLY A 150 -2.43 5.74 13.29
CA GLY A 150 -2.63 4.40 13.84
C GLY A 150 -1.62 3.99 14.90
N ILE A 151 -0.37 4.48 14.83
CA ILE A 151 0.63 4.23 15.86
C ILE A 151 0.14 4.74 17.22
N ASP A 152 -0.44 5.94 17.26
CA ASP A 152 -1.02 6.50 18.50
C ASP A 152 -2.24 5.72 18.96
N ILE A 153 -3.13 5.34 18.05
CA ILE A 153 -4.32 4.52 18.39
C ILE A 153 -3.89 3.21 19.05
N VAL A 154 -2.94 2.50 18.45
CA VAL A 154 -2.44 1.22 18.97
C VAL A 154 -1.66 1.40 20.28
N ALA A 155 -0.79 2.39 20.38
CA ALA A 155 -0.03 2.66 21.60
C ALA A 155 -0.96 3.03 22.78
N ASN A 156 -1.96 3.87 22.54
CA ASN A 156 -2.93 4.27 23.57
C ASN A 156 -3.82 3.10 23.99
N TRP A 157 -4.30 2.30 23.05
CA TRP A 157 -5.07 1.09 23.35
C TRP A 157 -4.25 0.10 24.19
N TYR A 158 -3.03 -0.22 23.76
CA TYR A 158 -2.15 -1.16 24.44
C TYR A 158 -1.83 -0.71 25.87
N ARG A 159 -1.52 0.58 26.08
CA ARG A 159 -1.31 1.14 27.43
C ARG A 159 -2.56 1.06 28.30
N LYS A 160 -3.75 1.32 27.74
CA LYS A 160 -5.03 1.22 28.46
C LYS A 160 -5.33 -0.22 28.87
N THR A 161 -4.96 -1.21 28.05
CA THR A 161 -5.35 -2.60 28.26
C THR A 161 -4.25 -3.48 28.85
N LEU A 162 -3.05 -2.96 29.07
CA LEU A 162 -1.94 -3.70 29.67
C LEU A 162 -2.34 -4.29 31.03
N GLY A 163 -2.11 -5.60 31.22
CA GLY A 163 -2.49 -6.34 32.42
C GLY A 163 -3.98 -6.73 32.49
N THR A 164 -4.78 -6.42 31.48
CA THR A 164 -6.20 -6.80 31.41
C THR A 164 -6.43 -7.95 30.43
N LYS A 165 -7.66 -8.49 30.40
CA LYS A 165 -8.07 -9.49 29.40
C LYS A 165 -7.98 -9.02 27.93
N SER A 166 -7.80 -7.71 27.72
CA SER A 166 -7.71 -7.05 26.41
C SER A 166 -6.27 -6.67 26.03
N GLU A 167 -5.28 -7.04 26.85
CA GLU A 167 -3.87 -6.89 26.49
C GLU A 167 -3.60 -7.59 25.14
N GLY A 168 -2.97 -6.88 24.22
CA GLY A 168 -2.59 -7.43 22.91
C GLY A 168 -3.70 -7.57 21.86
N THR A 169 -4.95 -7.21 22.18
CA THR A 169 -6.00 -7.18 21.14
C THR A 169 -5.84 -5.95 20.24
N SER A 170 -6.38 -6.02 19.02
CA SER A 170 -6.52 -4.83 18.17
C SER A 170 -7.38 -3.75 18.86
N PRO A 171 -7.14 -2.46 18.59
CA PRO A 171 -8.03 -1.40 19.03
C PRO A 171 -9.46 -1.62 18.52
N PRO A 172 -10.51 -1.29 19.30
CA PRO A 172 -11.91 -1.41 18.89
C PRO A 172 -12.36 -0.29 17.92
N GLU A 173 -11.45 0.13 17.05
CA GLU A 173 -11.66 1.14 16.01
C GLU A 173 -10.65 0.93 14.87
N LEU A 174 -10.90 1.56 13.70
CA LEU A 174 -9.95 1.53 12.60
C LEU A 174 -8.67 2.28 12.98
N TYR A 175 -7.52 1.63 12.83
CA TYR A 175 -6.22 2.26 13.06
C TYR A 175 -5.76 3.15 11.89
N HIS A 176 -6.50 3.23 10.80
CA HIS A 176 -6.38 4.30 9.82
C HIS A 176 -7.75 4.96 9.68
N HIS A 177 -7.82 6.29 9.58
CA HIS A 177 -9.08 7.02 9.71
C HIS A 177 -10.18 6.54 8.74
N TYR A 178 -9.81 6.07 7.55
CA TYR A 178 -10.74 5.49 6.57
C TYR A 178 -10.49 4.01 6.26
N ALA A 179 -9.23 3.61 6.13
CA ALA A 179 -8.91 2.37 5.42
C ALA A 179 -8.70 1.15 6.33
N GLY A 180 -8.42 1.36 7.62
CA GLY A 180 -7.90 0.27 8.47
C GLY A 180 -6.69 -0.42 7.84
N HIS A 181 -6.81 -1.73 7.62
CA HIS A 181 -5.78 -2.57 7.00
C HIS A 181 -5.65 -2.37 5.49
N ASP A 182 -6.66 -1.85 4.80
CA ASP A 182 -6.60 -1.58 3.36
C ASP A 182 -5.75 -0.36 3.00
N ASN A 183 -5.10 0.29 3.97
CA ASN A 183 -4.18 1.39 3.67
C ASN A 183 -2.97 0.94 2.83
N ASN A 184 -2.72 -0.38 2.70
CA ASN A 184 -1.80 -0.94 1.71
C ASN A 184 -2.48 -1.42 0.39
N ARG A 185 -3.57 -0.76 -0.03
CA ARG A 185 -4.26 -1.01 -1.32
C ARG A 185 -4.50 0.24 -2.18
N ASP A 186 -4.00 1.40 -1.76
CA ASP A 186 -4.34 2.70 -2.34
C ASP A 186 -3.31 3.24 -3.37
N TRP A 187 -2.17 2.58 -3.54
CA TRP A 187 -0.98 3.10 -4.26
C TRP A 187 -1.16 3.38 -5.75
N PHE A 188 -2.31 3.03 -6.32
CA PHE A 188 -2.67 3.31 -7.71
C PHE A 188 -3.81 4.35 -7.85
N MET A 189 -4.60 4.55 -6.79
CA MET A 189 -5.79 5.43 -6.79
C MET A 189 -5.56 6.74 -6.04
N MET A 190 -4.57 6.80 -5.13
CA MET A 190 -4.15 8.01 -4.41
C MET A 190 -5.26 8.66 -3.57
N ASN A 191 -6.12 7.88 -2.92
CA ASN A 191 -7.18 8.45 -2.09
C ASN A 191 -6.66 8.96 -0.74
N LEU A 192 -5.62 8.35 -0.18
CA LEU A 192 -5.13 8.65 1.17
C LEU A 192 -4.00 9.69 1.15
N ALA A 193 -4.00 10.60 2.11
CA ALA A 193 -2.99 11.68 2.21
C ALA A 193 -1.57 11.12 2.43
N GLU A 194 -1.47 10.01 3.16
CA GLU A 194 -0.26 9.26 3.44
C GLU A 194 0.31 8.67 2.14
N THR A 195 -0.51 7.99 1.34
CA THR A 195 -0.15 7.47 0.01
C THR A 195 0.38 8.61 -0.86
N GLN A 196 -0.37 9.71 -0.96
CA GLN A 196 0.01 10.87 -1.78
C GLN A 196 1.38 11.44 -1.38
N SER A 197 1.67 11.54 -0.08
CA SER A 197 2.91 12.09 0.45
C SER A 197 4.11 11.18 0.14
N VAL A 198 3.95 9.87 0.32
CA VAL A 198 5.01 8.89 0.01
C VAL A 198 5.23 8.76 -1.49
N THR A 199 4.16 8.75 -2.31
CA THR A 199 4.29 8.75 -3.77
C THR A 199 5.05 9.96 -4.27
N LYS A 200 4.76 11.16 -3.74
CA LYS A 200 5.52 12.36 -4.09
C LYS A 200 7.00 12.20 -3.77
N LEU A 201 7.32 11.72 -2.56
CA LEU A 201 8.69 11.44 -2.15
C LEU A 201 9.38 10.48 -3.13
N PHE A 202 8.72 9.39 -3.52
CA PHE A 202 9.32 8.35 -4.34
C PHE A 202 9.40 8.72 -5.82
N TRP A 203 8.32 9.19 -6.43
CA TRP A 203 8.22 9.27 -7.90
C TRP A 203 8.34 10.68 -8.46
N GLN A 204 8.52 11.68 -7.60
CA GLN A 204 8.78 13.06 -8.02
C GLN A 204 10.05 13.65 -7.40
N GLU A 205 10.47 13.14 -6.23
CA GLU A 205 11.60 13.71 -5.50
C GLU A 205 12.85 12.82 -5.54
N TRP A 206 12.78 11.54 -5.15
CA TRP A 206 13.97 10.72 -4.85
C TRP A 206 14.23 9.51 -5.74
N PHE A 207 13.20 8.91 -6.34
CA PHE A 207 13.30 7.78 -7.26
C PHE A 207 14.10 6.60 -6.67
N PRO A 208 13.63 5.95 -5.59
CA PRO A 208 14.36 4.86 -4.94
C PRO A 208 14.57 3.67 -5.88
N GLN A 209 15.78 3.09 -5.91
CA GLN A 209 16.03 1.86 -6.66
C GLN A 209 15.51 0.63 -5.92
N VAL A 210 15.46 0.68 -4.58
CA VAL A 210 14.89 -0.38 -3.75
C VAL A 210 13.94 0.20 -2.71
N VAL A 211 12.78 -0.43 -2.56
CA VAL A 211 11.75 -0.12 -1.58
C VAL A 211 11.45 -1.39 -0.78
N TYR A 212 11.45 -1.30 0.54
CA TYR A 212 11.17 -2.40 1.45
C TYR A 212 10.04 -2.02 2.41
N ASP A 213 8.96 -2.79 2.35
CA ASP A 213 7.74 -2.69 3.15
C ASP A 213 7.76 -3.75 4.25
N VAL A 214 7.91 -3.33 5.50
CA VAL A 214 8.09 -4.22 6.66
C VAL A 214 6.75 -4.45 7.36
N HIS A 215 6.33 -5.72 7.39
CA HIS A 215 5.05 -6.17 7.90
C HIS A 215 5.16 -7.29 8.93
N GLN A 216 4.03 -7.53 9.59
CA GLN A 216 3.81 -8.72 10.40
C GLN A 216 2.52 -9.45 10.01
N MET A 217 2.52 -10.77 10.19
CA MET A 217 1.40 -11.66 9.89
C MET A 217 0.91 -12.40 11.14
N GLY A 218 0.00 -13.36 10.94
CA GLY A 218 -0.56 -14.20 12.00
C GLY A 218 0.49 -14.98 12.80
N GLN A 219 0.17 -15.25 14.06
CA GLN A 219 1.13 -15.77 15.06
C GLN A 219 1.54 -17.24 14.86
N THR A 220 0.77 -18.03 14.09
CA THR A 220 0.94 -19.50 13.99
C THR A 220 1.47 -19.98 12.65
N GLY A 221 1.86 -19.07 11.75
CA GLY A 221 2.49 -19.39 10.45
C GLY A 221 4.00 -19.63 10.56
N ALA A 222 4.71 -19.48 9.45
CA ALA A 222 6.17 -19.32 9.46
C ALA A 222 6.59 -18.16 10.40
N ARG A 223 7.85 -18.09 10.84
CA ARG A 223 8.31 -16.93 11.64
C ARG A 223 8.60 -15.72 10.77
N PHE A 224 9.03 -15.91 9.54
CA PHE A 224 9.29 -14.84 8.61
C PHE A 224 9.01 -15.29 7.18
N VAL A 225 8.28 -14.50 6.39
CA VAL A 225 8.14 -14.72 4.94
C VAL A 225 8.85 -13.60 4.20
N ILE A 226 9.69 -13.97 3.23
CA ILE A 226 10.47 -13.06 2.38
C ILE A 226 10.48 -13.56 0.93
N PRO A 227 10.79 -12.71 -0.07
CA PRO A 227 10.85 -13.16 -1.46
C PRO A 227 11.92 -14.24 -1.71
N PRO A 228 11.89 -14.97 -2.83
CA PRO A 228 10.92 -14.88 -3.94
C PRO A 228 9.47 -15.09 -3.52
N PHE A 229 8.54 -14.46 -4.22
CA PHE A 229 7.11 -14.63 -3.99
C PHE A 229 6.56 -15.78 -4.85
N PHE A 230 5.39 -16.30 -4.48
CA PHE A 230 4.71 -17.37 -5.19
C PHE A 230 4.13 -16.88 -6.54
N ASP A 231 3.85 -17.81 -7.44
CA ASP A 231 3.24 -17.51 -8.74
C ASP A 231 1.76 -17.13 -8.62
N PRO A 232 1.17 -16.39 -9.58
CA PRO A 232 1.77 -15.88 -10.81
C PRO A 232 2.36 -14.46 -10.68
N PRO A 233 3.38 -14.11 -11.48
CA PRO A 233 3.76 -12.72 -11.66
C PRO A 233 2.84 -11.99 -12.65
N ASN A 234 2.72 -10.68 -12.49
CA ASN A 234 2.13 -9.83 -13.52
C ASN A 234 3.07 -9.76 -14.75
N PRO A 235 2.58 -9.98 -15.98
CA PRO A 235 3.41 -9.98 -17.19
C PRO A 235 4.02 -8.61 -17.54
N ARG A 236 3.52 -7.51 -16.95
CA ARG A 236 4.06 -6.15 -17.13
C ARG A 236 5.24 -5.83 -16.22
N ILE A 237 5.58 -6.71 -15.27
CA ILE A 237 6.78 -6.55 -14.43
C ILE A 237 8.01 -6.99 -15.24
N PRO A 238 9.07 -6.15 -15.34
CA PRO A 238 10.29 -6.55 -16.02
C PRO A 238 10.91 -7.82 -15.40
N PRO A 239 11.31 -8.83 -16.19
CA PRO A 239 11.93 -10.05 -15.66
C PRO A 239 13.18 -9.78 -14.81
N THR A 240 13.94 -8.73 -15.13
CA THR A 240 15.10 -8.29 -14.32
C THR A 240 14.68 -7.95 -12.90
N ILE A 241 13.56 -7.23 -12.71
CA ILE A 241 13.05 -6.87 -11.37
C ILE A 241 12.68 -8.14 -10.59
N LEU A 242 11.99 -9.10 -11.22
CA LEU A 242 11.63 -10.37 -10.55
C LEU A 242 12.87 -11.14 -10.08
N ARG A 243 13.93 -11.17 -10.89
CA ARG A 243 15.21 -11.82 -10.52
C ARG A 243 15.92 -11.07 -9.38
N GLU A 244 15.86 -9.75 -9.36
CA GLU A 244 16.47 -8.95 -8.30
C GLU A 244 15.70 -9.02 -6.97
N VAL A 245 14.37 -9.07 -7.03
CA VAL A 245 13.52 -9.38 -5.85
C VAL A 245 13.94 -10.72 -5.24
N GLY A 246 14.11 -11.75 -6.07
CA GLY A 246 14.58 -13.05 -5.61
C GLY A 246 16.00 -13.03 -5.05
N LEU A 247 16.92 -12.28 -5.66
CA LEU A 247 18.30 -12.14 -5.18
C LEU A 247 18.34 -11.47 -3.80
N VAL A 248 17.60 -10.38 -3.61
CA VAL A 248 17.48 -9.69 -2.31
C VAL A 248 16.90 -10.64 -1.26
N GLY A 249 15.82 -11.34 -1.60
CA GLY A 249 15.18 -12.29 -0.69
C GLY A 249 16.10 -13.43 -0.27
N TYR A 250 16.82 -14.05 -1.20
CA TYR A 250 17.79 -15.10 -0.86
C TYR A 250 18.97 -14.58 -0.04
N LYS A 251 19.41 -13.33 -0.25
CA LYS A 251 20.41 -12.70 0.62
C LYS A 251 19.90 -12.55 2.05
N MET A 252 18.67 -12.07 2.24
CA MET A 252 18.04 -11.98 3.55
C MET A 252 17.93 -13.36 4.22
N ALA A 253 17.45 -14.37 3.48
CA ALA A 253 17.32 -15.73 3.99
C ALA A 253 18.67 -16.32 4.44
N ALA A 254 19.72 -16.14 3.64
CA ALA A 254 21.06 -16.62 3.95
C ALA A 254 21.63 -15.97 5.21
N ASP A 255 21.45 -14.65 5.39
CA ASP A 255 21.93 -13.93 6.58
C ASP A 255 21.16 -14.33 7.84
N LEU A 256 19.84 -14.52 7.73
CA LEU A 256 19.00 -15.03 8.82
C LEU A 256 19.44 -16.43 9.24
N GLN A 257 19.69 -17.33 8.27
CA GLN A 257 20.19 -18.67 8.55
C GLN A 257 21.59 -18.64 9.20
N ALA A 258 22.47 -17.74 8.75
CA ALA A 258 23.80 -17.55 9.35
C ALA A 258 23.73 -17.04 10.81
N LYS A 259 22.59 -16.47 11.21
CA LYS A 259 22.26 -16.08 12.59
C LYS A 259 21.45 -17.13 13.35
N ASN A 260 21.23 -18.31 12.76
CA ASN A 260 20.43 -19.40 13.32
C ASN A 260 18.96 -19.03 13.56
N ILE A 261 18.40 -18.15 12.74
CA ILE A 261 16.97 -17.85 12.76
C ILE A 261 16.22 -18.93 11.99
N ALA A 262 15.43 -19.74 12.71
CA ALA A 262 14.54 -20.74 12.13
C ALA A 262 13.17 -20.16 11.78
N GLY A 263 12.43 -20.85 10.92
CA GLY A 263 11.07 -20.50 10.52
C GLY A 263 10.99 -19.49 9.36
N VAL A 264 12.05 -19.34 8.58
CA VAL A 264 12.10 -18.41 7.44
C VAL A 264 11.62 -19.13 6.18
N ALA A 265 10.55 -18.62 5.57
CA ALA A 265 9.95 -19.17 4.36
C ALA A 265 10.14 -18.20 3.17
N THR A 266 10.42 -18.80 2.01
CA THR A 266 10.48 -18.15 0.71
C THR A 266 9.50 -18.83 -0.24
N ASN A 267 9.22 -18.24 -1.40
CA ASN A 267 8.38 -18.83 -2.45
C ASN A 267 7.02 -19.31 -1.92
N THR A 268 6.36 -18.49 -1.11
CA THR A 268 5.08 -18.83 -0.46
C THR A 268 4.15 -17.63 -0.37
N THR A 269 2.85 -17.92 -0.27
CA THR A 269 1.75 -17.03 0.13
C THR A 269 1.46 -15.92 -0.87
N PHE A 270 2.35 -14.93 -0.95
CA PHE A 270 2.17 -13.71 -1.71
C PHE A 270 2.52 -13.94 -3.17
N ASP A 271 1.84 -13.27 -4.09
CA ASP A 271 2.24 -13.23 -5.50
C ASP A 271 2.69 -11.83 -5.95
N THR A 272 2.98 -11.63 -7.22
CA THR A 272 3.35 -10.32 -7.77
C THR A 272 2.36 -9.87 -8.83
N TRP A 273 1.07 -10.23 -8.67
CA TRP A 273 0.03 -9.87 -9.63
C TRP A 273 -0.46 -8.42 -9.46
N TRP A 274 -0.79 -8.04 -8.23
CA TRP A 274 -1.44 -6.77 -7.88
C TRP A 274 -0.52 -5.54 -8.02
N HIS A 275 -0.97 -4.50 -8.73
CA HIS A 275 -0.21 -3.25 -8.93
C HIS A 275 -0.21 -2.30 -7.71
N GLY A 276 -1.29 -2.27 -6.94
CA GLY A 276 -1.58 -1.18 -5.99
C GLY A 276 -1.11 -1.40 -4.54
N GLY A 277 -0.10 -2.23 -4.29
CA GLY A 277 0.53 -2.38 -2.98
C GLY A 277 1.78 -1.53 -2.84
N PHE A 278 2.17 -1.15 -1.63
CA PHE A 278 3.36 -0.34 -1.34
C PHE A 278 4.62 -1.00 -1.92
N ARG A 279 4.73 -2.32 -1.79
CA ARG A 279 5.84 -3.09 -2.35
C ARG A 279 5.71 -3.42 -3.84
N SER A 280 4.52 -3.34 -4.45
CA SER A 280 4.33 -3.72 -5.86
C SER A 280 4.30 -2.53 -6.81
N ALA A 281 3.81 -1.36 -6.38
CA ALA A 281 3.88 -0.12 -7.14
C ALA A 281 5.33 0.23 -7.62
N PRO A 282 6.40 -0.01 -6.83
CA PRO A 282 7.78 0.16 -7.28
C PRO A 282 8.13 -0.62 -8.56
N TYR A 283 7.58 -1.83 -8.76
CA TYR A 283 7.90 -2.66 -9.93
C TYR A 283 7.58 -1.96 -11.25
N TYR A 284 6.51 -1.16 -11.26
CA TYR A 284 6.02 -0.44 -12.42
C TYR A 284 6.69 0.92 -12.62
N HIS A 285 7.43 1.38 -11.60
CA HIS A 285 8.35 2.51 -11.65
C HIS A 285 9.81 2.07 -11.87
N ASN A 286 10.02 0.84 -12.36
CA ASN A 286 11.32 0.21 -12.63
C ASN A 286 12.21 0.05 -11.38
N SER A 287 11.60 -0.01 -10.19
CA SER A 287 12.27 -0.17 -8.90
C SER A 287 12.02 -1.54 -8.29
N ILE A 288 12.95 -2.01 -7.47
CA ILE A 288 12.80 -3.26 -6.71
C ILE A 288 11.90 -2.98 -5.51
N GLY A 289 10.86 -3.79 -5.35
CA GLY A 289 9.95 -3.75 -4.21
C GLY A 289 9.97 -5.04 -3.40
N ILE A 290 10.19 -4.94 -2.10
CA ILE A 290 10.30 -6.06 -1.15
C ILE A 290 9.21 -5.91 -0.10
N LEU A 291 8.61 -7.04 0.27
CA LEU A 291 7.75 -7.16 1.43
C LEU A 291 8.26 -8.32 2.27
N SER A 292 8.23 -8.14 3.59
CA SER A 292 8.51 -9.22 4.53
C SER A 292 7.45 -9.26 5.61
N GLU A 293 7.16 -10.45 6.09
CA GLU A 293 6.07 -10.67 7.04
C GLU A 293 6.58 -11.49 8.22
N ALA A 294 6.77 -10.85 9.37
CA ALA A 294 7.13 -11.51 10.62
C ALA A 294 5.91 -12.05 11.35
N ALA A 295 5.97 -13.24 11.95
CA ALA A 295 4.88 -13.67 12.82
C ALA A 295 4.68 -12.65 13.96
N SER A 296 3.45 -12.19 14.18
CA SER A 296 3.17 -11.21 15.23
C SER A 296 3.31 -11.81 16.63
N ALA A 297 3.58 -10.95 17.61
CA ALA A 297 3.29 -11.21 19.02
C ALA A 297 1.88 -10.67 19.35
N ASP A 298 1.51 -10.56 20.63
CA ASP A 298 0.28 -9.90 21.08
C ASP A 298 0.57 -8.40 21.23
N LEU A 299 0.70 -7.71 20.09
CA LEU A 299 1.31 -6.36 19.99
C LEU A 299 2.72 -6.36 20.59
N MET A 300 2.91 -5.69 21.73
CA MET A 300 4.20 -5.65 22.46
C MET A 300 4.28 -6.69 23.59
N SER A 301 3.31 -7.61 23.70
CA SER A 301 3.33 -8.70 24.68
C SER A 301 3.83 -10.01 24.05
N PRO A 302 4.78 -10.73 24.69
CA PRO A 302 5.19 -12.05 24.25
C PRO A 302 4.04 -13.05 24.21
N VAL A 303 4.13 -13.98 23.26
CA VAL A 303 3.21 -15.12 23.14
C VAL A 303 3.98 -16.44 23.23
N THR A 304 3.32 -17.49 23.71
CA THR A 304 3.89 -18.85 23.67
C THR A 304 3.11 -19.67 22.66
N ILE A 305 3.78 -20.09 21.58
CA ILE A 305 3.16 -20.89 20.53
C ILE A 305 3.62 -22.33 20.67
N THR A 306 2.67 -23.25 20.83
CA THR A 306 2.96 -24.68 20.93
C THR A 306 3.12 -25.32 19.56
N ARG A 307 3.79 -26.47 19.52
CA ARG A 307 3.94 -27.26 18.29
C ARG A 307 2.58 -27.67 17.71
N GLU A 308 1.62 -27.99 18.56
CA GLU A 308 0.25 -28.37 18.16
C GLU A 308 -0.48 -27.20 17.50
N GLN A 309 -0.26 -25.97 17.97
CA GLN A 309 -0.82 -24.77 17.33
C GLN A 309 -0.24 -24.58 15.93
N LEU A 310 1.06 -24.80 15.73
CA LEU A 310 1.69 -24.78 14.40
C LEU A 310 1.17 -25.89 13.49
N GLN A 311 0.94 -27.09 14.05
CA GLN A 311 0.42 -28.23 13.28
C GLN A 311 -1.03 -28.03 12.82
N ARG A 312 -1.84 -27.30 13.60
CA ARG A 312 -3.23 -26.95 13.26
C ARG A 312 -3.35 -25.75 12.33
N ASN A 313 -2.25 -25.06 12.04
CA ASN A 313 -2.24 -23.94 11.12
C ASN A 313 -2.69 -24.40 9.73
N ARG A 314 -3.49 -23.58 9.05
CA ARG A 314 -3.99 -23.91 7.71
C ARG A 314 -2.84 -23.79 6.71
N PRO A 315 -2.75 -24.69 5.70
CA PRO A 315 -1.76 -24.57 4.64
C PRO A 315 -1.84 -23.21 3.95
N ALA A 316 -0.68 -22.67 3.57
CA ALA A 316 -0.55 -21.50 2.73
C ALA A 316 -0.09 -21.90 1.32
N ARG A 317 -0.25 -21.00 0.34
CA ARG A 317 0.26 -21.24 -1.03
C ARG A 317 1.76 -21.50 -0.97
N GLY A 318 2.24 -22.60 -1.54
CA GLY A 318 3.67 -22.97 -1.50
C GLY A 318 4.21 -23.38 -0.11
N LEU A 319 3.37 -23.50 0.93
CA LEU A 319 3.81 -23.97 2.25
C LEU A 319 2.71 -24.82 2.90
N ALA A 320 2.88 -26.14 2.87
CA ALA A 320 1.87 -27.08 3.38
C ALA A 320 1.70 -27.00 4.91
N SER A 321 2.77 -26.71 5.64
CA SER A 321 2.76 -26.56 7.09
C SER A 321 3.93 -25.70 7.57
N PRO A 322 3.77 -24.88 8.62
CA PRO A 322 4.88 -24.19 9.28
C PRO A 322 5.92 -25.13 9.93
N LEU A 323 5.61 -26.43 10.04
CA LEU A 323 6.54 -27.45 10.54
C LEU A 323 7.21 -28.27 9.43
N ALA A 324 6.80 -28.05 8.17
CA ALA A 324 7.36 -28.73 7.02
C ALA A 324 8.81 -28.25 6.77
N THR A 325 9.63 -29.14 6.23
CA THR A 325 10.99 -28.82 5.82
C THR A 325 11.09 -29.10 4.33
N ASP A 326 11.36 -28.06 3.55
CA ASP A 326 11.55 -28.11 2.11
C ASP A 326 12.56 -27.03 1.68
N THR A 327 12.83 -26.91 0.38
CA THR A 327 13.80 -25.93 -0.15
C THR A 327 13.41 -24.47 0.16
N ALA A 328 12.12 -24.18 0.21
CA ALA A 328 11.59 -22.85 0.48
C ALA A 328 11.59 -22.52 1.98
N HIS A 329 11.57 -23.54 2.84
CA HIS A 329 11.54 -23.45 4.30
C HIS A 329 12.42 -24.55 4.94
N PRO A 330 13.76 -24.43 4.87
CA PRO A 330 14.69 -25.51 5.19
C PRO A 330 14.88 -25.75 6.69
N ASP A 331 14.66 -24.74 7.52
CA ASP A 331 14.76 -24.84 8.98
C ASP A 331 13.46 -24.36 9.63
N ALA A 332 12.68 -25.30 10.15
CA ALA A 332 11.36 -25.02 10.69
C ALA A 332 11.41 -24.69 12.19
N TRP A 333 10.82 -23.57 12.58
CA TRP A 333 10.66 -23.21 13.99
C TRP A 333 9.68 -24.16 14.70
N ARG A 334 10.06 -24.67 15.87
CA ARG A 334 9.37 -25.81 16.52
C ARG A 334 8.36 -25.42 17.61
N GLY A 335 8.10 -24.13 17.80
CA GLY A 335 7.33 -23.63 18.92
C GLY A 335 8.23 -23.06 20.02
N GLY A 336 7.65 -22.27 20.91
CA GLY A 336 8.35 -21.59 21.98
C GLY A 336 7.77 -20.22 22.31
N VAL A 337 8.48 -19.50 23.16
CA VAL A 337 8.18 -18.08 23.43
C VAL A 337 8.61 -17.27 22.22
N TRP A 338 7.73 -16.38 21.77
CA TRP A 338 7.95 -15.44 20.68
C TRP A 338 7.69 -14.02 21.19
N ARG A 339 8.70 -13.16 21.07
CA ARG A 339 8.74 -11.82 21.67
C ARG A 339 8.79 -10.73 20.60
N PRO A 340 8.35 -9.50 20.92
CA PRO A 340 8.61 -8.33 20.08
C PRO A 340 10.09 -8.15 19.72
N ARG A 341 11.01 -8.49 20.64
CA ARG A 341 12.44 -8.45 20.35
C ARG A 341 12.88 -9.44 19.27
N ASP A 342 12.29 -10.64 19.23
CA ASP A 342 12.62 -11.65 18.22
C ASP A 342 12.19 -11.18 16.82
N ILE A 343 11.02 -10.53 16.74
CA ILE A 343 10.52 -9.86 15.53
C ILE A 343 11.48 -8.73 15.11
N ALA A 344 11.89 -7.88 16.05
CA ALA A 344 12.80 -6.79 15.78
C ALA A 344 14.18 -7.28 15.30
N GLU A 345 14.67 -8.39 15.85
CA GLU A 345 15.95 -8.99 15.45
C GLU A 345 15.91 -9.44 13.99
N ILE A 346 14.86 -10.16 13.57
CA ILE A 346 14.74 -10.63 12.19
C ILE A 346 14.59 -9.45 11.20
N GLU A 347 13.83 -8.41 11.57
CA GLU A 347 13.66 -7.20 10.76
C GLU A 347 14.96 -6.39 10.65
N MET A 348 15.75 -6.30 11.73
CA MET A 348 17.08 -5.67 11.73
C MET A 348 18.05 -6.43 10.82
N ILE A 349 18.09 -7.76 10.91
CA ILE A 349 18.95 -8.60 10.07
C ILE A 349 18.56 -8.43 8.60
N ALA A 350 17.27 -8.51 8.27
CA ALA A 350 16.78 -8.32 6.90
C ALA A 350 17.10 -6.90 6.36
N SER A 351 16.92 -5.87 7.19
CA SER A 351 17.25 -4.49 6.83
C SER A 351 18.74 -4.32 6.53
N ARG A 352 19.63 -4.85 7.37
CA ARG A 352 21.09 -4.82 7.10
C ARG A 352 21.48 -5.66 5.89
N ALA A 353 20.87 -6.84 5.70
CA ALA A 353 21.11 -7.70 4.55
C ALA A 353 20.81 -6.97 3.23
N LEU A 354 19.68 -6.25 3.18
CA LEU A 354 19.29 -5.42 2.05
C LEU A 354 20.28 -4.28 1.82
N LEU A 355 20.61 -3.51 2.86
CA LEU A 355 21.51 -2.36 2.77
C LEU A 355 22.92 -2.78 2.33
N SER A 356 23.42 -3.88 2.88
CA SER A 356 24.73 -4.47 2.54
C SER A 356 24.77 -4.88 1.07
N LEU A 357 23.70 -5.53 0.56
CA LEU A 357 23.60 -5.89 -0.85
C LEU A 357 23.51 -4.65 -1.75
N ALA A 358 22.68 -3.68 -1.39
CA ALA A 358 22.49 -2.41 -2.10
C ALA A 358 23.78 -1.58 -2.19
N ALA A 359 24.62 -1.62 -1.15
CA ALA A 359 25.91 -0.97 -1.10
C ALA A 359 26.93 -1.67 -2.01
N LYS A 360 27.06 -2.99 -1.87
CA LYS A 360 28.05 -3.80 -2.58
C LYS A 360 27.82 -3.84 -4.09
N TYR A 361 26.56 -3.85 -4.52
CA TYR A 361 26.17 -3.89 -5.93
C TYR A 361 25.60 -2.56 -6.43
N ARG A 362 26.00 -1.43 -5.82
CA ARG A 362 25.51 -0.08 -6.12
C ARG A 362 25.48 0.26 -7.62
N THR A 363 26.59 0.03 -8.33
CA THR A 363 26.68 0.35 -9.76
C THR A 363 25.68 -0.44 -10.59
N ARG A 364 25.44 -1.71 -10.23
CA ARG A 364 24.45 -2.57 -10.88
C ARG A 364 23.05 -2.00 -10.72
N TYR A 365 22.63 -1.66 -9.50
CA TYR A 365 21.26 -1.15 -9.27
C TYR A 365 21.01 0.18 -9.95
N LEU A 366 21.98 1.10 -9.92
CA LEU A 366 21.89 2.37 -10.66
C LEU A 366 21.82 2.17 -12.17
N ARG A 367 22.61 1.22 -12.70
CA ARG A 367 22.61 0.90 -14.13
C ARG A 367 21.32 0.23 -14.57
N ASN A 368 20.84 -0.77 -13.83
CA ASN A 368 19.59 -1.46 -14.14
C ASN A 368 18.40 -0.51 -14.09
N PHE A 369 18.36 0.38 -13.10
CA PHE A 369 17.32 1.41 -13.02
C PHE A 369 17.31 2.30 -14.27
N TYR A 370 18.47 2.80 -14.70
CA TYR A 370 18.59 3.57 -15.94
C TYR A 370 18.19 2.74 -17.18
N ASP A 371 18.71 1.51 -17.31
CA ASP A 371 18.51 0.67 -18.49
C ASP A 371 17.03 0.26 -18.65
N LEU A 372 16.31 0.01 -17.55
CA LEU A 372 14.87 -0.26 -17.56
C LEU A 372 14.07 0.98 -17.99
N ASN A 373 14.38 2.16 -17.44
CA ASN A 373 13.74 3.40 -17.87
C ASN A 373 14.03 3.70 -19.35
N ASN A 374 15.25 3.42 -19.82
CA ASN A 374 15.65 3.63 -21.21
C ASN A 374 14.99 2.62 -22.15
N ALA A 375 14.80 1.37 -21.71
CA ALA A 375 14.05 0.37 -22.46
C ALA A 375 12.59 0.80 -22.69
N ASN A 376 11.97 1.48 -21.72
CA ASN A 376 10.61 1.99 -21.83
C ASN A 376 10.45 3.14 -22.85
N LEU A 377 11.53 3.82 -23.24
CA LEU A 377 11.50 4.85 -24.28
C LEU A 377 11.51 4.27 -25.70
N LYS A 378 11.89 2.99 -25.85
CA LYS A 378 12.01 2.35 -27.18
C LYS A 378 10.62 1.98 -27.71
N PRO A 379 10.35 2.21 -29.01
CA PRO A 379 9.10 1.77 -29.64
C PRO A 379 8.89 0.27 -29.50
N ASP A 380 7.64 -0.13 -29.29
CA ASP A 380 7.22 -1.51 -29.15
C ASP A 380 5.89 -1.71 -29.89
N LEU A 381 5.96 -2.36 -31.05
CA LEU A 381 4.79 -2.55 -31.92
C LEU A 381 3.78 -3.56 -31.38
N SER A 382 4.07 -4.23 -30.26
CA SER A 382 3.14 -5.16 -29.59
C SER A 382 2.13 -4.45 -28.68
N VAL A 383 2.35 -3.18 -28.36
CA VAL A 383 1.50 -2.34 -27.52
C VAL A 383 1.08 -1.07 -28.27
N PRO A 384 0.02 -0.37 -27.86
CA PRO A 384 -0.37 0.89 -28.49
C PRO A 384 0.72 1.97 -28.38
N GLN A 385 0.71 2.95 -29.27
CA GLN A 385 1.61 4.11 -29.21
C GLN A 385 1.27 5.05 -28.05
N ALA A 386 -0.02 5.21 -27.76
CA ALA A 386 -0.55 6.06 -26.71
C ALA A 386 -1.95 5.61 -26.26
N TYR A 387 -2.44 6.20 -25.17
CA TYR A 387 -3.86 6.23 -24.83
C TYR A 387 -4.40 7.65 -24.99
N VAL A 388 -5.67 7.78 -25.36
CA VAL A 388 -6.40 9.05 -25.33
C VAL A 388 -7.45 9.05 -24.24
N VAL A 389 -7.54 10.16 -23.52
CA VAL A 389 -8.66 10.52 -22.64
C VAL A 389 -9.50 11.55 -23.40
N MET A 390 -10.69 11.15 -23.84
CA MET A 390 -11.51 11.96 -24.74
C MET A 390 -12.05 13.21 -24.05
N ALA A 391 -12.09 14.33 -24.78
CA ALA A 391 -12.83 15.52 -24.37
C ALA A 391 -14.35 15.28 -24.38
N GLY A 392 -15.10 16.11 -23.65
CA GLY A 392 -16.57 16.12 -23.70
C GLY A 392 -17.26 14.99 -22.93
N GLN A 393 -16.51 14.13 -22.25
CA GLN A 393 -17.07 13.09 -21.40
C GLN A 393 -17.91 13.65 -20.23
N PRO A 394 -18.96 12.94 -19.78
CA PRO A 394 -19.66 13.29 -18.56
C PRO A 394 -18.72 13.22 -17.35
N ARG A 395 -19.05 13.92 -16.26
CA ARG A 395 -18.29 13.91 -14.99
C ARG A 395 -16.83 14.41 -15.14
N SER A 396 -16.66 15.62 -15.69
CA SER A 396 -15.34 16.23 -15.89
C SER A 396 -14.47 16.30 -14.62
N GLU A 397 -15.07 16.35 -13.42
CA GLU A 397 -14.34 16.24 -12.15
C GLU A 397 -13.63 14.88 -11.97
N ASN A 398 -14.24 13.77 -12.42
CA ASN A 398 -13.60 12.45 -12.41
C ASN A 398 -12.45 12.40 -13.42
N VAL A 399 -12.62 12.99 -14.61
CA VAL A 399 -11.55 13.09 -15.61
C VAL A 399 -10.38 13.91 -15.06
N ALA A 400 -10.65 15.04 -14.41
CA ALA A 400 -9.61 15.85 -13.78
C ALA A 400 -8.87 15.08 -12.67
N ARG A 401 -9.61 14.34 -11.83
CA ARG A 401 -9.02 13.47 -10.79
C ARG A 401 -8.16 12.37 -11.40
N PHE A 402 -8.63 11.72 -12.46
CA PHE A 402 -7.90 10.68 -13.16
C PHE A 402 -6.56 11.20 -13.70
N LEU A 403 -6.57 12.33 -14.39
CA LEU A 403 -5.35 12.96 -14.89
C LEU A 403 -4.40 13.39 -13.76
N GLU A 404 -4.95 13.89 -12.65
CA GLU A 404 -4.17 14.22 -11.45
C GLU A 404 -3.48 12.98 -10.85
N ILE A 405 -4.18 11.85 -10.74
CA ILE A 405 -3.61 10.57 -10.28
C ILE A 405 -2.44 10.11 -11.17
N LEU A 406 -2.60 10.20 -12.49
CA LEU A 406 -1.53 9.83 -13.43
C LEU A 406 -0.30 10.72 -13.23
N MET A 407 -0.49 12.04 -13.20
CA MET A 407 0.61 12.99 -13.01
C MET A 407 1.28 12.81 -11.64
N TRP A 408 0.53 12.45 -10.59
CA TRP A 408 1.09 12.21 -9.26
C TRP A 408 2.06 11.02 -9.23
N GLN A 409 1.82 10.03 -10.09
CA GLN A 409 2.70 8.86 -10.30
C GLN A 409 3.84 9.14 -11.30
N GLY A 410 4.01 10.38 -11.75
CA GLY A 410 5.06 10.75 -12.70
C GLY A 410 4.73 10.42 -14.16
N ILE A 411 3.48 10.04 -14.47
CA ILE A 411 3.03 9.80 -15.85
C ILE A 411 2.85 11.15 -16.56
N GLN A 412 3.47 11.26 -17.73
CA GLN A 412 3.39 12.45 -18.58
C GLN A 412 2.11 12.42 -19.43
N VAL A 413 1.35 13.51 -19.34
CA VAL A 413 0.09 13.74 -20.07
C VAL A 413 0.25 14.96 -20.99
N TYR A 414 -0.34 14.92 -22.17
CA TYR A 414 -0.31 16.01 -23.16
C TYR A 414 -1.72 16.45 -23.53
N GLU A 415 -1.97 17.76 -23.51
CA GLU A 415 -3.19 18.40 -24.01
C GLU A 415 -3.13 18.51 -25.54
N MET A 416 -4.22 18.10 -26.21
CA MET A 416 -4.41 18.31 -27.64
C MET A 416 -4.92 19.71 -27.94
N ARG A 417 -4.18 20.46 -28.77
CA ARG A 417 -4.54 21.81 -29.24
C ARG A 417 -5.01 21.90 -30.69
N ASN A 418 -5.02 20.77 -31.37
CA ASN A 418 -5.65 20.59 -32.68
C ASN A 418 -6.37 19.25 -32.68
N GLU A 419 -7.33 19.10 -33.57
CA GLU A 419 -7.88 17.79 -33.91
C GLU A 419 -6.76 16.92 -34.49
N LEU A 420 -6.75 15.65 -34.09
CA LEU A 420 -5.80 14.66 -34.59
C LEU A 420 -6.56 13.49 -35.18
N TRP A 421 -5.94 12.84 -36.15
CA TRP A 421 -6.50 11.63 -36.76
C TRP A 421 -5.69 10.43 -36.30
N VAL A 422 -6.36 9.45 -35.69
CA VAL A 422 -5.72 8.29 -35.04
C VAL A 422 -6.34 6.97 -35.46
N LYS A 423 -5.62 5.87 -35.28
CA LYS A 423 -6.20 4.51 -35.36
C LYS A 423 -6.35 3.92 -33.97
N HIS A 424 -7.55 3.42 -33.65
CA HIS A 424 -7.83 2.76 -32.37
C HIS A 424 -7.46 1.27 -32.33
N SER A 425 -7.26 0.67 -33.51
CA SER A 425 -6.69 -0.67 -33.66
C SER A 425 -5.74 -0.71 -34.86
N LYS A 426 -4.98 -1.80 -35.01
CA LYS A 426 -4.05 -1.98 -36.14
C LYS A 426 -4.76 -2.08 -37.50
N THR A 427 -6.05 -2.40 -37.49
CA THR A 427 -6.83 -2.75 -38.69
C THR A 427 -7.88 -1.71 -39.05
N GLU A 428 -8.16 -0.77 -38.16
CA GLU A 428 -9.13 0.30 -38.38
C GLU A 428 -8.57 1.46 -39.23
N ASP A 429 -9.50 2.19 -39.85
CA ASP A 429 -9.20 3.45 -40.52
C ASP A 429 -8.90 4.56 -39.50
N PHE A 430 -8.44 5.71 -40.00
CA PHE A 430 -8.21 6.85 -39.13
C PHE A 430 -9.53 7.51 -38.71
N HIS A 431 -9.68 7.73 -37.41
CA HIS A 431 -10.77 8.46 -36.79
C HIS A 431 -10.29 9.80 -36.24
N GLU A 432 -11.12 10.83 -36.34
CA GLU A 432 -10.84 12.14 -35.78
C GLU A 432 -11.07 12.14 -34.26
N ILE A 433 -10.14 12.75 -33.54
CA ILE A 433 -10.19 12.95 -32.09
C ILE A 433 -10.43 14.43 -31.81
N PRO A 434 -11.43 14.77 -30.97
CA PRO A 434 -11.80 16.15 -30.73
C PRO A 434 -10.69 16.91 -30.00
N LEU A 435 -10.59 18.21 -30.34
CA LEU A 435 -9.79 19.19 -29.64
C LEU A 435 -10.07 19.17 -28.12
N GLY A 436 -9.04 19.39 -27.30
CA GLY A 436 -9.16 19.40 -25.83
C GLY A 436 -9.07 18.01 -25.18
N SER A 437 -8.90 16.95 -25.98
CA SER A 437 -8.58 15.61 -25.47
C SER A 437 -7.15 15.57 -24.90
N PHE A 438 -6.85 14.54 -24.12
CA PHE A 438 -5.52 14.33 -23.54
C PHE A 438 -4.87 13.06 -24.08
N LEU A 439 -3.57 13.11 -24.37
CA LEU A 439 -2.77 11.98 -24.80
C LEU A 439 -1.80 11.54 -23.71
N VAL A 440 -1.70 10.23 -23.51
CA VAL A 440 -0.73 9.58 -22.63
C VAL A 440 0.12 8.65 -23.50
N PHE A 441 1.29 9.14 -23.94
CA PHE A 441 2.19 8.35 -24.78
C PHE A 441 2.87 7.24 -24.01
N LEU A 442 3.15 6.10 -24.66
CA LEU A 442 3.91 5.02 -24.01
C LEU A 442 5.43 5.21 -24.04
N ASN A 443 5.97 6.07 -24.90
CA ASN A 443 7.42 6.33 -24.99
C ASN A 443 7.92 7.26 -23.87
N GLN A 444 7.67 6.86 -22.63
CA GLN A 444 8.09 7.53 -21.41
C GLN A 444 8.62 6.52 -20.40
N PRO A 445 9.42 6.94 -19.41
CA PRO A 445 9.95 6.03 -18.39
C PRO A 445 8.87 5.19 -17.68
N GLN A 446 7.65 5.76 -17.55
CA GLN A 446 6.48 5.14 -16.92
C GLN A 446 5.69 4.16 -17.82
N LYS A 447 6.21 3.73 -18.99
CA LYS A 447 5.50 2.82 -19.94
C LYS A 447 4.76 1.67 -19.25
N ASN A 448 5.44 0.92 -18.39
CA ASN A 448 4.86 -0.27 -17.74
C ASN A 448 3.78 0.09 -16.72
N ASN A 449 3.92 1.23 -16.03
CA ASN A 449 2.88 1.78 -15.16
C ASN A 449 1.63 2.18 -15.97
N VAL A 450 1.81 2.93 -17.07
CA VAL A 450 0.69 3.29 -17.96
C VAL A 450 -0.03 2.05 -18.48
N LEU A 451 0.70 1.06 -19.03
CA LEU A 451 0.09 -0.20 -19.47
C LEU A 451 -0.68 -0.88 -18.33
N SER A 452 -0.07 -1.00 -17.15
CA SER A 452 -0.70 -1.68 -16.02
C SER A 452 -1.94 -0.98 -15.48
N LEU A 453 -2.06 0.34 -15.62
CA LEU A 453 -3.24 1.10 -15.16
C LEU A 453 -4.36 1.12 -16.21
N PHE A 454 -4.02 1.15 -17.49
CA PHE A 454 -5.00 1.28 -18.58
C PHE A 454 -5.51 -0.06 -19.10
N GLU A 455 -4.68 -1.11 -19.08
CA GLU A 455 -5.09 -2.40 -19.62
C GLU A 455 -6.15 -3.09 -18.77
N ARG A 456 -7.01 -3.85 -19.45
CA ARG A 456 -7.94 -4.76 -18.78
C ARG A 456 -7.16 -5.91 -18.16
N GLN A 457 -7.30 -6.09 -16.85
CA GLN A 457 -6.62 -7.16 -16.13
C GLN A 457 -7.27 -8.52 -16.42
N VAL A 458 -6.44 -9.52 -16.73
CA VAL A 458 -6.86 -10.91 -17.00
C VAL A 458 -6.03 -11.84 -16.12
N TYR A 459 -6.57 -12.19 -14.95
CA TYR A 459 -5.90 -13.13 -14.05
C TYR A 459 -5.86 -14.53 -14.66
N PRO A 460 -4.72 -15.25 -14.62
CA PRO A 460 -4.62 -16.58 -15.21
C PRO A 460 -5.57 -17.57 -14.51
N ASN A 461 -6.19 -18.45 -15.29
CA ASN A 461 -6.90 -19.59 -14.72
C ASN A 461 -5.90 -20.58 -14.14
N ARG A 462 -5.97 -20.84 -12.84
CA ARG A 462 -5.00 -21.66 -12.11
C ARG A 462 -5.69 -22.81 -11.40
N VAL A 463 -5.08 -23.98 -11.50
CA VAL A 463 -5.48 -25.19 -10.78
C VAL A 463 -4.27 -25.75 -10.04
N ASN A 464 -4.51 -26.29 -8.85
CA ASN A 464 -3.48 -26.98 -8.08
C ASN A 464 -3.21 -28.39 -8.64
N GLU A 465 -2.26 -29.10 -8.04
CA GLU A 465 -1.89 -30.47 -8.43
C GLU A 465 -3.04 -31.49 -8.35
N LYS A 466 -4.12 -31.17 -7.63
CA LYS A 466 -5.34 -31.98 -7.50
C LYS A 466 -6.42 -31.62 -8.52
N GLY A 467 -6.16 -30.63 -9.38
CA GLY A 467 -7.13 -30.11 -10.35
C GLY A 467 -8.18 -29.16 -9.74
N GLU A 468 -8.01 -28.73 -8.49
CA GLU A 468 -8.92 -27.76 -7.85
C GLU A 468 -8.50 -26.33 -8.20
N GLY A 469 -9.45 -25.40 -8.27
CA GLY A 469 -9.17 -24.00 -8.52
C GLY A 469 -8.25 -23.41 -7.46
N GLU A 470 -7.17 -22.76 -7.89
CA GLU A 470 -6.26 -22.04 -7.01
C GLU A 470 -6.73 -20.57 -6.92
N PRO A 471 -7.41 -20.16 -5.84
CA PRO A 471 -7.90 -18.80 -5.73
C PRO A 471 -6.73 -17.80 -5.72
N PRO A 472 -6.95 -16.58 -6.24
CA PRO A 472 -5.96 -15.51 -6.14
C PRO A 472 -5.58 -15.25 -4.68
N TYR A 473 -4.33 -14.82 -4.48
CA TYR A 473 -3.89 -14.38 -3.16
C TYR A 473 -4.50 -13.01 -2.79
N ASP A 474 -4.58 -12.09 -3.75
CA ASP A 474 -5.00 -10.70 -3.54
C ASP A 474 -5.86 -10.16 -4.72
N VAL A 475 -6.02 -8.84 -4.82
CA VAL A 475 -6.79 -8.15 -5.86
C VAL A 475 -6.30 -8.51 -7.28
N THR A 476 -7.25 -8.84 -8.15
CA THR A 476 -6.98 -9.27 -9.53
C THR A 476 -7.46 -8.32 -10.62
N GLY A 477 -8.17 -7.24 -10.28
CA GLY A 477 -8.66 -6.23 -11.23
C GLY A 477 -8.58 -4.80 -10.69
N TRP A 478 -8.00 -3.88 -11.50
CA TRP A 478 -7.80 -2.46 -11.14
C TRP A 478 -7.70 -1.51 -12.33
N THR A 479 -8.25 -1.89 -13.47
CA THR A 479 -8.20 -1.04 -14.66
C THR A 479 -8.76 0.35 -14.31
N LEU A 480 -7.85 1.32 -14.19
CA LEU A 480 -8.11 2.59 -13.52
C LEU A 480 -9.19 3.41 -14.24
N PRO A 481 -9.16 3.54 -15.59
CA PRO A 481 -10.23 4.20 -16.31
C PRO A 481 -11.61 3.58 -16.04
N LEU A 482 -11.71 2.25 -15.99
CA LEU A 482 -12.97 1.56 -15.73
C LEU A 482 -13.49 1.81 -14.31
N GLN A 483 -12.61 1.75 -13.31
CA GLN A 483 -12.99 2.02 -11.91
C GLN A 483 -13.42 3.47 -11.68
N MET A 484 -12.87 4.41 -12.44
CA MET A 484 -13.22 5.83 -12.34
C MET A 484 -14.37 6.26 -13.25
N GLY A 485 -14.82 5.37 -14.14
CA GLY A 485 -15.80 5.68 -15.17
C GLY A 485 -15.30 6.74 -16.16
N VAL A 486 -14.02 6.66 -16.53
CA VAL A 486 -13.37 7.52 -17.54
C VAL A 486 -13.17 6.70 -18.80
N GLU A 487 -13.67 7.22 -19.92
CA GLU A 487 -13.53 6.62 -21.25
C GLU A 487 -12.14 6.94 -21.80
N THR A 488 -11.44 5.87 -22.18
CA THR A 488 -10.11 5.95 -22.78
C THR A 488 -10.01 4.98 -23.95
N TYR A 489 -9.25 5.35 -24.97
CA TYR A 489 -9.01 4.48 -26.13
C TYR A 489 -7.52 4.30 -26.38
N GLU A 490 -7.17 3.13 -26.89
CA GLU A 490 -5.85 2.87 -27.44
C GLU A 490 -5.65 3.71 -28.71
N ILE A 491 -4.41 4.11 -28.95
CA ILE A 491 -3.96 4.73 -30.19
C ILE A 491 -2.78 3.92 -30.70
N TRP A 492 -2.95 3.28 -31.85
CA TRP A 492 -1.91 2.50 -32.52
C TRP A 492 -1.10 3.32 -33.53
N GLU A 493 -1.72 4.36 -34.11
CA GLU A 493 -1.08 5.24 -35.09
C GLU A 493 -1.69 6.64 -35.00
N ILE A 494 -0.86 7.69 -35.08
CA ILE A 494 -1.30 9.09 -35.21
C ILE A 494 -0.81 9.63 -36.55
N ARG A 495 -1.75 10.09 -37.38
CA ARG A 495 -1.46 10.62 -38.71
C ARG A 495 -0.61 11.88 -38.62
N GLU A 496 0.48 11.93 -39.37
CA GLU A 496 1.41 13.07 -39.41
C GLU A 496 1.89 13.53 -38.01
N LEU A 497 2.09 12.62 -37.05
CA LEU A 497 2.41 12.96 -35.64
C LEU A 497 3.52 14.02 -35.50
N GLU A 498 4.59 13.93 -36.30
CA GLU A 498 5.71 14.87 -36.26
C GLU A 498 5.29 16.32 -36.54
N LYS A 499 4.31 16.53 -37.43
CA LYS A 499 3.74 17.86 -37.72
C LYS A 499 2.99 18.43 -36.52
N TYR A 500 2.34 17.59 -35.73
CA TYR A 500 1.51 18.02 -34.60
C TYR A 500 2.24 18.02 -33.26
N ARG A 501 3.45 17.46 -33.20
CA ARG A 501 4.25 17.33 -31.97
C ARG A 501 4.48 18.66 -31.25
N GLU A 502 4.72 19.73 -32.01
CA GLU A 502 4.91 21.09 -31.45
C GLU A 502 3.63 21.69 -30.87
N THR A 503 2.47 21.19 -31.29
CA THR A 503 1.16 21.68 -30.84
C THR A 503 0.65 20.96 -29.59
N LEU A 504 1.18 19.76 -29.31
CA LEU A 504 0.90 19.01 -28.09
C LEU A 504 1.59 19.66 -26.91
N LYS A 505 0.82 20.09 -25.91
CA LYS A 505 1.38 20.73 -24.72
C LYS A 505 1.42 19.78 -23.54
N PRO A 506 2.59 19.59 -22.90
CA PRO A 506 2.64 18.88 -21.63
C PRO A 506 1.68 19.51 -20.62
N VAL A 507 0.94 18.67 -19.90
CA VAL A 507 0.13 19.09 -18.77
C VAL A 507 1.04 19.13 -17.55
N ALA A 508 1.34 20.33 -17.06
CA ALA A 508 2.29 20.54 -15.97
C ALA A 508 1.64 20.50 -14.58
N SER A 509 0.30 20.56 -14.49
CA SER A 509 -0.42 20.54 -13.22
C SER A 509 -1.88 20.12 -13.36
N ALA A 510 -2.48 19.67 -12.24
CA ALA A 510 -3.92 19.42 -12.16
C ALA A 510 -4.75 20.65 -12.55
N ASN A 511 -4.32 21.86 -12.19
CA ASN A 511 -5.05 23.09 -12.56
C ASN A 511 -5.03 23.39 -14.06
N GLN A 512 -3.98 22.99 -14.78
CA GLN A 512 -3.99 23.06 -16.25
C GLN A 512 -5.02 22.09 -16.83
N ALA A 513 -5.05 20.84 -16.37
CA ALA A 513 -6.05 19.86 -16.80
C ALA A 513 -7.48 20.34 -16.50
N ARG A 514 -7.71 20.89 -15.30
CA ARG A 514 -9.00 21.48 -14.88
C ARG A 514 -9.42 22.63 -15.80
N ALA A 515 -8.49 23.51 -16.17
CA ALA A 515 -8.79 24.62 -17.06
C ALA A 515 -9.25 24.15 -18.46
N VAL A 516 -8.59 23.13 -19.03
CA VAL A 516 -9.00 22.51 -20.31
C VAL A 516 -10.40 21.89 -20.21
N LEU A 517 -10.73 21.31 -19.05
CA LEU A 517 -12.03 20.73 -18.75
C LEU A 517 -13.09 21.76 -18.32
N ASN A 518 -12.80 23.07 -18.41
CA ASN A 518 -13.68 24.17 -17.94
C ASN A 518 -14.10 24.05 -16.46
N LEU A 519 -13.22 23.53 -15.62
CA LEU A 519 -13.42 23.40 -14.18
C LEU A 519 -12.71 24.53 -13.43
N ARG A 520 -13.26 24.87 -12.26
CA ARG A 520 -12.63 25.82 -11.34
C ARG A 520 -11.29 25.27 -10.86
N GLN A 521 -10.25 26.10 -10.86
CA GLN A 521 -8.95 25.75 -10.27
C GLN A 521 -9.06 25.45 -8.77
N SER A 522 -8.24 24.53 -8.30
CA SER A 522 -8.13 24.16 -6.88
C SER A 522 -6.89 24.80 -6.25
N GLY A 523 -6.99 25.15 -4.96
CA GLY A 523 -5.86 25.59 -4.14
C GLY A 523 -5.05 24.44 -3.54
N THR A 524 -5.59 23.23 -3.56
CA THR A 524 -4.94 22.02 -3.01
C THR A 524 -5.01 20.87 -4.01
N PRO A 525 -4.04 19.94 -4.00
CA PRO A 525 -4.17 18.66 -4.68
C PRO A 525 -5.42 17.92 -4.21
N PHE A 526 -5.97 17.07 -5.06
CA PHE A 526 -7.04 16.14 -4.74
C PHE A 526 -8.26 16.81 -4.04
N PRO A 527 -8.84 17.90 -4.58
CA PRO A 527 -9.92 18.66 -3.92
C PRO A 527 -11.18 17.83 -3.65
N LYS A 528 -11.91 18.18 -2.58
CA LYS A 528 -13.26 17.64 -2.37
C LYS A 528 -14.18 17.99 -3.53
N LEU A 529 -15.08 17.07 -3.84
CA LEU A 529 -16.05 17.16 -4.93
C LEU A 529 -17.40 17.64 -4.40
N SER A 530 -18.20 18.22 -5.29
CA SER A 530 -19.55 18.66 -4.95
C SER A 530 -20.44 17.47 -4.61
N ASN A 531 -21.41 17.69 -3.72
CA ASN A 531 -22.40 16.69 -3.35
C ASN A 531 -23.28 16.35 -4.56
N PRO A 532 -23.27 15.08 -5.04
CA PRO A 532 -24.02 14.67 -6.21
C PRO A 532 -25.50 14.39 -5.92
N LEU A 533 -25.92 14.36 -4.66
CA LEU A 533 -27.29 14.05 -4.28
C LEU A 533 -28.23 15.21 -4.63
N LYS A 534 -29.38 14.88 -5.23
CA LYS A 534 -30.43 15.85 -5.58
C LYS A 534 -31.30 16.25 -4.38
N THR A 535 -31.23 15.47 -3.31
CA THR A 535 -31.96 15.67 -2.06
C THR A 535 -30.96 15.62 -0.90
N ASN A 536 -31.40 16.05 0.29
CA ASN A 536 -30.59 16.00 1.51
C ASN A 536 -31.16 14.95 2.49
N PRO A 537 -31.05 13.64 2.19
CA PRO A 537 -31.53 12.61 3.10
C PRO A 537 -30.68 12.61 4.37
N ARG A 538 -31.31 12.31 5.51
CA ARG A 538 -30.61 11.99 6.76
C ARG A 538 -30.05 10.57 6.63
N ILE A 539 -28.74 10.47 6.40
CA ILE A 539 -28.05 9.18 6.21
C ILE A 539 -27.44 8.73 7.54
N GLY A 540 -27.85 7.55 8.00
CA GLY A 540 -27.19 6.81 9.07
C GLY A 540 -26.23 5.76 8.49
N LEU A 541 -24.95 5.83 8.84
CA LEU A 541 -23.96 4.80 8.48
C LEU A 541 -23.65 3.95 9.71
N TYR A 542 -23.92 2.65 9.66
CA TYR A 542 -23.62 1.76 10.78
C TYR A 542 -22.10 1.70 11.03
N LYS A 543 -21.70 1.94 12.29
CA LYS A 543 -20.30 1.91 12.72
C LYS A 543 -20.11 0.94 13.88
N PRO A 544 -19.58 -0.27 13.64
CA PRO A 544 -19.27 -1.22 14.70
C PRO A 544 -17.92 -0.92 15.37
N PHE A 545 -17.68 -1.54 16.52
CA PHE A 545 -16.37 -1.56 17.19
C PHE A 545 -15.38 -2.57 16.60
N THR A 546 -15.79 -3.37 15.61
CA THR A 546 -14.95 -4.39 14.97
C THR A 546 -14.02 -3.84 13.88
N SER A 547 -13.90 -2.52 13.77
CA SER A 547 -13.00 -1.86 12.80
C SER A 547 -13.35 -2.21 11.34
N SER A 548 -14.60 -1.96 10.94
CA SER A 548 -15.07 -2.21 9.57
C SER A 548 -14.38 -1.30 8.55
N MET A 549 -13.61 -1.87 7.61
CA MET A 549 -12.91 -1.10 6.59
C MET A 549 -13.87 -0.50 5.56
N ASP A 550 -14.91 -1.24 5.18
CA ASP A 550 -15.93 -0.77 4.24
C ASP A 550 -16.72 0.43 4.80
N GLU A 551 -16.99 0.46 6.11
CA GLU A 551 -17.54 1.65 6.79
C GLU A 551 -16.63 2.86 6.57
N GLY A 552 -15.32 2.69 6.77
CA GLY A 552 -14.38 3.78 6.64
C GLY A 552 -14.15 4.23 5.20
N TRP A 553 -14.11 3.31 4.23
CA TRP A 553 -14.11 3.66 2.80
C TRP A 553 -15.40 4.37 2.37
N THR A 554 -16.55 3.97 2.92
CA THR A 554 -17.82 4.66 2.70
C THR A 554 -17.78 6.08 3.24
N ARG A 555 -17.20 6.29 4.44
CA ARG A 555 -16.95 7.63 4.97
C ARG A 555 -16.06 8.45 4.05
N LEU A 556 -14.97 7.88 3.52
CA LEU A 556 -14.10 8.58 2.58
C LEU A 556 -14.85 9.06 1.34
N VAL A 557 -15.73 8.23 0.77
CA VAL A 557 -16.59 8.62 -0.36
C VAL A 557 -17.50 9.79 0.03
N PHE A 558 -18.17 9.70 1.20
CA PHE A 558 -19.04 10.78 1.68
C PHE A 558 -18.27 12.07 1.96
N ASP A 559 -17.11 11.99 2.60
CA ASP A 559 -16.28 13.15 2.93
C ASP A 559 -15.65 13.78 1.68
N THR A 560 -15.32 12.97 0.68
CA THR A 560 -14.86 13.42 -0.64
C THR A 560 -15.97 14.17 -1.37
N HIS A 561 -17.19 13.64 -1.37
CA HIS A 561 -18.35 14.25 -2.02
C HIS A 561 -19.12 15.23 -1.15
N GLN A 562 -18.66 15.50 0.07
CA GLN A 562 -19.35 16.40 1.02
C GLN A 562 -20.81 15.98 1.27
N ILE A 563 -21.08 14.67 1.29
CA ILE A 563 -22.39 14.10 1.62
C ILE A 563 -22.50 14.06 3.15
N PRO A 564 -23.49 14.73 3.77
CA PRO A 564 -23.67 14.67 5.22
C PRO A 564 -24.18 13.29 5.65
N TYR A 565 -23.59 12.75 6.71
CA TYR A 565 -23.98 11.48 7.32
C TYR A 565 -23.81 11.53 8.84
N ARG A 566 -24.42 10.57 9.53
CA ARG A 566 -24.23 10.32 10.96
C ARG A 566 -23.80 8.87 11.15
N SER A 567 -22.73 8.64 11.91
CA SER A 567 -22.39 7.29 12.37
C SER A 567 -23.43 6.82 13.39
N VAL A 568 -23.94 5.60 13.20
CA VAL A 568 -24.95 4.96 14.04
C VAL A 568 -24.31 3.75 14.72
N THR A 569 -24.25 3.77 16.05
CA THR A 569 -23.53 2.79 16.85
C THR A 569 -24.37 1.55 17.17
N ASN A 570 -23.74 0.47 17.65
CA ASN A 570 -24.44 -0.72 18.17
C ASN A 570 -25.54 -0.34 19.18
N GLU A 571 -25.26 0.63 20.04
CA GLU A 571 -26.18 1.12 21.07
C GLU A 571 -27.35 1.92 20.50
N ASP A 572 -27.16 2.65 19.40
CA ASP A 572 -28.26 3.33 18.71
C ASP A 572 -29.25 2.33 18.10
N PHE A 573 -28.75 1.23 17.54
CA PHE A 573 -29.61 0.14 17.07
C PHE A 573 -30.37 -0.50 18.22
N ARG A 574 -29.69 -0.89 19.31
CA ARG A 574 -30.33 -1.52 20.48
C ARG A 574 -31.42 -0.63 21.10
N ALA A 575 -31.17 0.67 21.20
CA ALA A 575 -32.10 1.62 21.78
C ALA A 575 -33.14 2.18 20.79
N GLY A 576 -33.10 1.79 19.51
CA GLY A 576 -34.04 2.25 18.49
C GLY A 576 -33.87 3.72 18.09
N ARG A 577 -32.68 4.30 18.30
CA ARG A 577 -32.34 5.68 17.91
C ARG A 577 -31.98 5.78 16.43
N LEU A 578 -32.90 5.32 15.58
CA LEU A 578 -32.75 5.17 14.13
C LEU A 578 -33.51 6.25 13.35
N ASP A 579 -33.57 7.48 13.86
CA ASP A 579 -34.25 8.61 13.19
C ASP A 579 -33.44 9.14 11.99
N HIS A 580 -33.54 8.42 10.89
CA HIS A 580 -32.87 8.68 9.61
C HIS A 580 -33.85 8.43 8.46
N ASP A 581 -33.52 8.87 7.25
CA ASP A 581 -34.30 8.53 6.05
C ASP A 581 -33.71 7.29 5.35
N VAL A 582 -32.39 7.13 5.49
CA VAL A 582 -31.61 6.01 4.94
C VAL A 582 -30.66 5.48 6.01
N ILE A 583 -30.59 4.17 6.16
CA ILE A 583 -29.53 3.48 6.92
C ILE A 583 -28.71 2.63 5.97
N ILE A 584 -27.38 2.71 6.11
CA ILE A 584 -26.42 1.93 5.34
C ILE A 584 -25.73 0.95 6.30
N LEU A 585 -25.76 -0.33 5.95
CA LEU A 585 -24.92 -1.35 6.56
C LEU A 585 -23.70 -1.57 5.65
N PRO A 586 -22.47 -1.36 6.16
CA PRO A 586 -21.25 -1.69 5.44
C PRO A 586 -21.15 -3.20 5.20
N ALA A 587 -20.21 -3.63 4.35
CA ALA A 587 -19.95 -5.03 3.97
C ALA A 587 -19.40 -5.92 5.10
N ASP A 588 -20.01 -5.84 6.29
CA ASP A 588 -19.71 -6.68 7.44
C ASP A 588 -20.63 -7.91 7.47
N SER A 589 -20.06 -9.06 7.83
CA SER A 589 -20.83 -10.30 8.01
C SER A 589 -21.91 -10.18 9.10
N GLU A 590 -22.96 -11.00 8.99
CA GLU A 590 -24.01 -11.14 10.02
C GLU A 590 -23.43 -11.28 11.42
N ASN A 591 -22.39 -12.10 11.60
CA ASN A 591 -21.79 -12.34 12.91
C ASN A 591 -21.15 -11.06 13.49
N ILE A 592 -20.48 -10.27 12.65
CA ILE A 592 -19.88 -9.00 13.07
C ILE A 592 -20.96 -8.02 13.49
N ILE A 593 -22.02 -7.86 12.70
CA ILE A 593 -23.09 -6.91 13.00
C ILE A 593 -23.89 -7.35 14.25
N PHE A 594 -24.23 -8.63 14.34
CA PHE A 594 -25.09 -9.17 15.38
C PHE A 594 -24.36 -9.37 16.71
N ASN A 595 -23.20 -10.06 16.71
CA ASN A 595 -22.47 -10.42 17.92
C ASN A 595 -21.36 -9.42 18.28
N GLY A 596 -20.80 -8.68 17.32
CA GLY A 596 -19.74 -7.70 17.55
C GLY A 596 -18.49 -8.29 18.22
N LEU A 597 -17.82 -7.48 19.02
CA LEU A 597 -16.61 -7.90 19.74
C LEU A 597 -16.92 -8.84 20.91
N ASN A 598 -16.07 -9.84 21.10
CA ASN A 598 -16.23 -10.84 22.16
C ASN A 598 -16.03 -10.22 23.56
N ALA A 599 -17.05 -10.30 24.41
CA ALA A 599 -17.03 -9.78 25.79
C ALA A 599 -16.00 -10.43 26.72
N GLN A 600 -15.46 -11.61 26.38
CA GLN A 600 -14.36 -12.23 27.12
C GLN A 600 -13.00 -11.62 26.77
N ARG A 601 -12.86 -11.00 25.60
CA ARG A 601 -11.61 -10.38 25.14
C ARG A 601 -11.62 -8.86 25.22
N TYR A 602 -12.78 -8.23 25.16
CA TYR A 602 -12.92 -6.76 25.14
C TYR A 602 -13.66 -6.24 26.38
N PRO A 603 -13.43 -4.97 26.79
CA PRO A 603 -14.23 -4.29 27.81
C PRO A 603 -15.72 -4.24 27.42
N ALA A 604 -16.60 -4.20 28.42
CA ALA A 604 -18.05 -4.25 28.20
C ALA A 604 -18.57 -3.09 27.33
N GLU A 605 -17.93 -1.93 27.38
CA GLU A 605 -18.28 -0.75 26.58
C GLU A 605 -18.09 -0.94 25.06
N PHE A 606 -17.22 -1.88 24.64
CA PHE A 606 -16.93 -2.18 23.23
C PHE A 606 -17.48 -3.53 22.77
N ALA A 607 -17.86 -4.39 23.70
CA ALA A 607 -18.31 -5.74 23.42
C ALA A 607 -19.76 -5.81 22.94
N GLY A 608 -20.08 -6.82 22.13
CA GLY A 608 -21.42 -7.03 21.60
C GLY A 608 -21.70 -6.28 20.29
N GLY A 609 -22.67 -6.78 19.54
CA GLY A 609 -23.22 -6.14 18.35
C GLY A 609 -24.61 -5.56 18.61
N ILE A 610 -25.43 -5.46 17.56
CA ILE A 610 -26.78 -4.93 17.65
C ILE A 610 -27.76 -5.89 18.35
N GLY A 611 -27.48 -7.20 18.34
CA GLY A 611 -28.32 -8.26 18.92
C GLY A 611 -29.77 -8.28 18.40
N ASP A 612 -30.61 -9.10 19.03
CA ASP A 612 -32.01 -9.25 18.60
C ASP A 612 -32.82 -7.95 18.71
N ALA A 613 -32.59 -7.16 19.78
CA ALA A 613 -33.25 -5.88 19.96
C ALA A 613 -32.92 -4.88 18.83
N GLY A 614 -31.65 -4.82 18.42
CA GLY A 614 -31.22 -3.95 17.32
C GLY A 614 -31.75 -4.40 15.97
N VAL A 615 -31.81 -5.71 15.72
CA VAL A 615 -32.44 -6.30 14.53
C VAL A 615 -33.92 -5.93 14.46
N GLU A 616 -34.66 -6.07 15.56
CA GLU A 616 -36.09 -5.74 15.61
C GLU A 616 -36.33 -4.24 15.38
N ASN A 617 -35.48 -3.37 15.94
CA ASN A 617 -35.56 -1.93 15.69
C ASN A 617 -35.25 -1.57 14.23
N LEU A 618 -34.27 -2.23 13.61
CA LEU A 618 -33.96 -2.05 12.19
C LEU A 618 -35.12 -2.50 11.31
N LYS A 619 -35.77 -3.61 11.65
CA LYS A 619 -36.98 -4.08 10.96
C LYS A 619 -38.11 -3.05 11.04
N LYS A 620 -38.40 -2.53 12.24
CA LYS A 620 -39.40 -1.46 12.44
C LYS A 620 -39.06 -0.16 11.72
N PHE A 621 -37.78 0.13 11.50
CA PHE A 621 -37.35 1.29 10.70
C PHE A 621 -37.77 1.13 9.24
N VAL A 622 -37.52 -0.05 8.65
CA VAL A 622 -37.93 -0.36 7.28
C VAL A 622 -39.45 -0.40 7.13
N GLU A 623 -40.16 -1.05 8.06
CA GLU A 623 -41.63 -1.14 8.03
C GLU A 623 -42.33 0.22 8.12
N ARG A 624 -41.67 1.22 8.72
CA ARG A 624 -42.15 2.61 8.80
C ARG A 624 -41.78 3.46 7.58
N GLY A 625 -41.19 2.85 6.54
CA GLY A 625 -40.84 3.51 5.28
C GLY A 625 -39.40 4.00 5.18
N GLY A 626 -38.55 3.72 6.18
CA GLY A 626 -37.12 3.98 6.12
C GLY A 626 -36.42 3.12 5.06
N LYS A 627 -35.39 3.65 4.40
CA LYS A 627 -34.64 2.91 3.37
C LYS A 627 -33.42 2.24 3.98
N LEU A 628 -33.27 0.94 3.78
CA LEU A 628 -32.09 0.18 4.19
C LEU A 628 -31.26 -0.19 2.96
N ILE A 629 -29.97 0.16 2.99
CA ILE A 629 -28.98 -0.22 1.99
C ILE A 629 -28.01 -1.17 2.67
N CYS A 630 -27.82 -2.36 2.10
CA CYS A 630 -26.87 -3.35 2.59
C CYS A 630 -25.80 -3.56 1.51
N PHE A 631 -24.53 -3.46 1.89
CA PHE A 631 -23.42 -3.81 1.01
C PHE A 631 -23.03 -5.27 1.23
N ASP A 632 -22.87 -6.00 0.14
CA ASP A 632 -22.32 -7.36 0.07
C ASP A 632 -22.76 -8.28 1.24
N ASP A 633 -21.84 -8.69 2.11
CA ASP A 633 -22.05 -9.63 3.23
C ASP A 633 -23.13 -9.19 4.24
N SER A 634 -23.42 -7.89 4.36
CA SER A 634 -24.45 -7.41 5.28
C SER A 634 -25.86 -7.77 4.83
N CYS A 635 -26.05 -8.12 3.56
CA CYS A 635 -27.32 -8.63 3.04
C CYS A 635 -27.77 -9.90 3.80
N GLU A 636 -26.82 -10.74 4.24
CA GLU A 636 -27.12 -11.99 4.96
C GLU A 636 -27.90 -11.77 6.26
N LEU A 637 -27.57 -10.70 7.00
CA LEU A 637 -28.27 -10.33 8.22
C LEU A 637 -29.75 -10.12 7.93
N VAL A 638 -30.05 -9.32 6.91
CA VAL A 638 -31.43 -8.95 6.56
C VAL A 638 -32.17 -10.15 5.98
N ILE A 639 -31.56 -10.90 5.05
CA ILE A 639 -32.15 -12.10 4.45
C ILE A 639 -32.63 -13.06 5.53
N LYS A 640 -31.75 -13.41 6.48
CA LYS A 640 -32.07 -14.39 7.52
C LYS A 640 -32.98 -13.84 8.59
N ARG A 641 -32.67 -12.66 9.13
CA ARG A 641 -33.35 -12.13 10.33
C ARG A 641 -34.68 -11.46 10.04
N PHE A 642 -34.89 -10.94 8.82
CA PHE A 642 -36.21 -10.44 8.41
C PHE A 642 -37.08 -11.55 7.82
N GLY A 643 -36.51 -12.72 7.52
CA GLY A 643 -37.22 -13.84 6.90
C GLY A 643 -37.61 -13.54 5.45
N LEU A 644 -36.73 -12.85 4.70
CA LEU A 644 -37.00 -12.54 3.30
C LEU A 644 -37.00 -13.83 2.46
N PRO A 645 -37.83 -13.93 1.41
CA PRO A 645 -37.86 -15.09 0.51
C PRO A 645 -36.68 -15.07 -0.48
N LEU A 646 -35.47 -14.82 0.02
CA LEU A 646 -34.21 -14.73 -0.72
C LEU A 646 -33.23 -15.77 -0.17
N ARG A 647 -32.28 -16.22 -1.01
CA ARG A 647 -31.20 -17.10 -0.58
C ARG A 647 -29.90 -16.72 -1.27
N ASN A 648 -28.79 -16.88 -0.56
CA ASN A 648 -27.47 -16.83 -1.15
C ASN A 648 -27.12 -18.18 -1.78
N VAL A 649 -27.00 -18.19 -3.12
CA VAL A 649 -26.72 -19.40 -3.90
C VAL A 649 -25.28 -19.92 -3.72
N LEU A 650 -24.39 -19.10 -3.16
CA LEU A 650 -22.99 -19.45 -2.88
C LEU A 650 -22.79 -19.90 -1.42
N SER A 651 -23.82 -19.83 -0.58
CA SER A 651 -23.72 -20.22 0.82
C SER A 651 -23.21 -21.65 0.98
N GLY A 652 -22.09 -21.81 1.68
CA GLY A 652 -21.45 -23.10 1.95
C GLY A 652 -20.49 -23.59 0.85
N LEU A 653 -20.37 -22.88 -0.28
CA LEU A 653 -19.37 -23.22 -1.30
C LEU A 653 -17.98 -22.72 -0.88
N PRO A 654 -16.95 -23.59 -0.92
CA PRO A 654 -15.58 -23.17 -0.65
C PRO A 654 -14.99 -22.39 -1.84
N ARG A 655 -14.03 -21.50 -1.56
CA ARG A 655 -13.38 -20.64 -2.57
C ARG A 655 -12.68 -21.40 -3.70
N ASN A 656 -12.25 -22.65 -3.48
CA ASN A 656 -11.64 -23.48 -4.53
C ASN A 656 -12.67 -24.10 -5.50
N GLN A 657 -13.97 -24.04 -5.18
CA GLN A 657 -15.06 -24.45 -6.06
C GLN A 657 -15.71 -23.27 -6.77
N PHE A 658 -15.80 -22.12 -6.12
CA PHE A 658 -16.26 -20.88 -6.73
C PHE A 658 -15.44 -19.69 -6.23
N TYR A 659 -14.79 -19.00 -7.16
CA TYR A 659 -14.20 -17.69 -6.96
C TYR A 659 -14.40 -16.87 -8.24
N ASN A 660 -14.65 -15.57 -8.10
CA ASN A 660 -14.71 -14.65 -9.22
C ASN A 660 -13.53 -13.68 -9.10
N PRO A 661 -12.41 -13.91 -9.80
CA PRO A 661 -11.26 -13.02 -9.72
C PRO A 661 -11.64 -11.65 -10.34
N GLY A 662 -11.74 -10.63 -9.49
CA GLY A 662 -11.93 -9.23 -9.89
C GLY A 662 -13.31 -8.66 -9.60
N SER A 663 -14.17 -9.39 -8.87
CA SER A 663 -15.41 -8.88 -8.27
C SER A 663 -15.20 -8.31 -6.89
#